data_AF-A0A3D4WQZ0-F1
#
_entry.id   AF-A0A3D4WQZ0-F1
#
_cell.length_a   1.000
_cell.length_b   1.000
_cell.length_c   1.000
_cell.angle_alpha   90.00
_cell.angle_beta   90.00
_cell.angle_gamma   90.00
#
_symmetry.space_group_name_H-M   'P 1'
#
loop_
_entity.id
_entity.type
_entity.pdbx_description
1 polymer ?
#
loop_
_entity_poly.entity_id
_entity_poly.type
_entity_poly.pdbx_seq_one_letter_code
_entity_poly.pdbx_strand_id
1 'polypeptide(L)'
;MSARAKVVPKAHAAPPVQRPTVAWPYAASATVDLPASAARSAQAAASAVVGGLPIAVSAAASGVADVMTSHGPIADPSAATTSVSRVALSVLDRQTATRLGVGVVLTATRADGETGSASVSFEVDYSKFAFGYGADYGRRLRLVQLPACALTAPARRECADQQPVTNGRNDTTSSKVSGVVDLAVPATPPMMASATGGQGGGAAAPEPIVMAITSGSSSDSGDFAASTLNQSSSWAAGSNSGDFTTTVPLTVPPAPGGLVPSIALNYSSGSVDGLTKSTNTQAPWTGEGWSMSGVSFVERSYRSCKDDGVAYTGGDLCWVSSLPVSIVLNGRSTQIMDNSGNGLKAEDDSLGWKVERLTGAANGARDGEYFKVTTMDGTQYFFGFRDRAAYGGVQRVEVFGNNPGEPCYVGGNFNANHCPQAYRWNVDRVVDRFGNTMVYNWQLYEGNYGMNRNTTAVTYDITSTLLSIEYGANDNVTGSTPTGKVTFAQGFRCFYGDCAHTTDPSVWMDTPWDQRCETWATSCPGLYAPTFWTLYKMDEARSHVWDVGIGGWTTVDYIAPSYGFPSTGDYIAPAGDDTSPSLWAWKIWLHNRPPIDIGGARFPNRVFWGNDLNRAPMNHWRINWLKSGTGQTTTVTYSSEECTRTNVYDGASDHNPRRCFPQWEDDQYRWYHKYVVWDVTVEDTIVSSPMQRWHYDYSTAAASSTNGAEWASALWHYDGSWLIPANRRAFSQWRGYSNVKTTHGNADGTGPQQVTENIFYRGMNGDRTTAGGFGTRNVTFTDSWDHNIVDHEAMQGKLRRSMVFDGRTGVWISAVRHHPTITQTGGQYMGGGTPDLKAWRALETTTIAQTVMAGPTYRLAQIDTTYDATYPIPTFVKDHGDISDPTIGTSDDRCATISYVTPDLTKHLVNFHKQTLTTTCATAPIAADYLAGTQFFYDGSNTLGALGTGANAKAALTKTKALKTSTAAPPQAADFVEIGRTTFDVYGRTLDSFDALSRKTTKAYTPSTGGPATSQSVTTPPPTGSGAGFTTTTNLDIRWGTPITITDPNGKITRAEYDPSGRLTKVWKDNRAAAGTSGVVPDFEYAYVLRDTVSNYVSTKTLTHTGGQLESFSVYDGLLRPRRTESVAATGSGRTIVDTIYDSVGNVSRKLTFYNVLATNPNLDAYYDKDVPSQQRF
;
A
#
# COMPACT_ATOMS: atom_id res chain seq x y z
N MET A 1 -20.58 5.51 50.18
CA MET A 1 -20.71 4.20 49.51
C MET A 1 -22.05 4.15 48.80
N SER A 2 -22.04 4.29 47.47
CA SER A 2 -23.12 3.84 46.59
C SER A 2 -22.47 3.60 45.25
N ALA A 3 -22.35 2.32 44.88
CA ALA A 3 -21.59 1.85 43.72
C ALA A 3 -22.35 2.22 42.44
N ARG A 4 -21.92 3.29 41.75
CA ARG A 4 -22.29 3.49 40.34
C ARG A 4 -21.40 2.56 39.50
N ALA A 5 -22.07 1.65 38.81
CA ALA A 5 -21.47 0.66 37.93
C ALA A 5 -20.48 1.33 36.96
N LYS A 6 -19.25 0.82 37.00
CA LYS A 6 -18.16 1.12 36.09
C LYS A 6 -18.58 0.66 34.69
N VAL A 7 -19.02 1.56 33.83
CA VAL A 7 -19.11 1.28 32.39
C VAL A 7 -17.68 1.34 31.87
N VAL A 8 -16.96 0.21 32.01
CA VAL A 8 -15.79 -0.06 31.19
C VAL A 8 -16.33 -0.24 29.78
N PRO A 9 -15.95 0.57 28.77
CA PRO A 9 -16.22 0.21 27.39
C PRO A 9 -15.65 -1.19 27.20
N LYS A 10 -16.51 -2.16 26.87
CA LYS A 10 -16.08 -3.52 26.50
C LYS A 10 -14.89 -3.35 25.56
N ALA A 11 -13.75 -3.94 25.92
CA ALA A 11 -12.68 -4.17 24.96
C ALA A 11 -13.35 -4.76 23.72
N HIS A 12 -13.33 -4.01 22.62
CA HIS A 12 -13.88 -4.47 21.35
C HIS A 12 -12.91 -5.54 20.83
N ALA A 13 -12.96 -6.74 21.40
CA ALA A 13 -12.62 -7.91 20.63
C ALA A 13 -13.59 -7.89 19.45
N ALA A 14 -13.08 -7.92 18.22
CA ALA A 14 -13.94 -8.23 17.09
C ALA A 14 -14.61 -9.57 17.45
N PRO A 15 -15.95 -9.61 17.60
CA PRO A 15 -16.62 -10.87 17.85
C PRO A 15 -16.25 -11.77 16.66
N PRO A 16 -15.68 -12.95 16.90
CA PRO A 16 -15.29 -13.79 15.79
C PRO A 16 -16.59 -14.21 15.07
N VAL A 17 -16.58 -14.15 13.74
CA VAL A 17 -17.74 -14.57 12.94
C VAL A 17 -18.00 -16.04 13.26
N GLN A 18 -19.12 -16.31 13.91
CA GLN A 18 -19.63 -17.67 14.05
C GLN A 18 -20.31 -18.03 12.75
N ARG A 19 -19.67 -18.91 11.96
CA ARG A 19 -20.30 -19.49 10.79
C ARG A 19 -21.16 -20.67 11.19
N PRO A 20 -22.27 -20.92 10.48
CA PRO A 20 -22.99 -22.18 10.62
C PRO A 20 -22.05 -23.36 10.37
N THR A 21 -22.28 -24.47 11.07
CA THR A 21 -21.57 -25.73 10.79
C THR A 21 -21.86 -26.16 9.36
N VAL A 22 -20.80 -26.39 8.58
CA VAL A 22 -20.90 -26.88 7.21
C VAL A 22 -21.47 -28.30 7.22
N ALA A 23 -22.58 -28.50 6.53
CA ALA A 23 -23.20 -29.81 6.32
C ALA A 23 -23.26 -30.12 4.82
N TRP A 24 -22.37 -31.01 4.39
CA TRP A 24 -22.36 -31.53 3.02
C TRP A 24 -23.52 -32.51 2.79
N PRO A 25 -24.04 -32.62 1.55
CA PRO A 25 -25.03 -33.64 1.21
C PRO A 25 -24.49 -35.05 1.47
N TYR A 26 -25.34 -35.95 1.98
CA TYR A 26 -25.00 -37.37 2.12
C TYR A 26 -25.34 -38.15 0.84
N ALA A 27 -24.69 -39.29 0.64
CA ALA A 27 -24.97 -40.14 -0.51
C ALA A 27 -26.39 -40.72 -0.41
N ALA A 28 -27.22 -40.47 -1.43
CA ALA A 28 -28.57 -41.03 -1.50
C ALA A 28 -29.06 -41.08 -2.95
N SER A 29 -29.97 -42.00 -3.24
CA SER A 29 -30.62 -42.12 -4.54
C SER A 29 -32.13 -42.05 -4.36
N ALA A 30 -32.80 -41.39 -5.29
CA ALA A 30 -34.25 -41.34 -5.33
C ALA A 30 -34.75 -41.23 -6.77
N THR A 31 -35.92 -41.80 -7.01
CA THR A 31 -36.66 -41.65 -8.26
C THR A 31 -37.78 -40.65 -8.02
N VAL A 32 -37.87 -39.63 -8.87
CA VAL A 32 -38.78 -38.51 -8.71
C VAL A 32 -39.70 -38.44 -9.91
N ASP A 33 -41.01 -38.47 -9.65
CA ASP A 33 -42.03 -38.17 -10.65
C ASP A 33 -42.07 -36.66 -10.90
N LEU A 34 -41.99 -36.27 -12.17
CA LEU A 34 -42.12 -34.88 -12.59
C LEU A 34 -43.60 -34.61 -12.95
N PRO A 35 -44.22 -33.57 -12.39
CA PRO A 35 -45.58 -33.21 -12.77
C PRO A 35 -45.63 -32.84 -14.25
N ALA A 36 -46.66 -33.31 -14.97
CA ALA A 36 -46.88 -32.94 -16.37
C ALA A 36 -46.93 -31.41 -16.48
N SER A 37 -46.21 -30.83 -17.43
CA SER A 37 -46.24 -29.38 -17.68
C SER A 37 -47.69 -28.98 -17.98
N ALA A 38 -48.31 -28.23 -17.08
CA ALA A 38 -49.63 -27.67 -17.34
C ALA A 38 -49.50 -26.73 -18.54
N ALA A 39 -50.07 -27.12 -19.68
CA ALA A 39 -50.15 -26.25 -20.83
C ALA A 39 -50.87 -24.95 -20.43
N ARG A 40 -50.21 -23.81 -20.68
CA ARG A 40 -50.76 -22.44 -20.67
C ARG A 40 -50.92 -21.78 -19.30
N SER A 41 -49.80 -21.40 -18.69
CA SER A 41 -49.54 -20.05 -18.16
C SER A 41 -48.09 -19.99 -17.68
N ALA A 42 -47.50 -18.80 -17.54
CA ALA A 42 -46.13 -18.58 -17.06
C ALA A 42 -45.94 -18.92 -15.56
N GLN A 43 -46.58 -19.99 -15.08
CA GLN A 43 -46.32 -20.58 -13.78
C GLN A 43 -45.15 -21.55 -13.92
N ALA A 44 -44.12 -21.35 -13.08
CA ALA A 44 -42.97 -22.25 -13.00
C ALA A 44 -43.45 -23.70 -12.89
N ALA A 45 -42.86 -24.61 -13.69
CA ALA A 45 -43.11 -26.03 -13.56
C ALA A 45 -42.89 -26.44 -12.09
N ALA A 46 -43.84 -27.14 -11.49
CA ALA A 46 -43.73 -27.56 -10.10
C ALA A 46 -42.48 -28.43 -9.93
N SER A 47 -41.52 -27.97 -9.11
CA SER A 47 -40.29 -28.70 -8.83
C SER A 47 -40.52 -29.76 -7.77
N ALA A 48 -39.91 -30.92 -7.96
CA ALA A 48 -39.97 -32.02 -7.01
C ALA A 48 -38.64 -32.11 -6.26
N VAL A 49 -38.69 -31.99 -4.93
CA VAL A 49 -37.53 -32.12 -4.05
C VAL A 49 -37.22 -33.59 -3.86
N VAL A 50 -35.96 -33.97 -4.08
CA VAL A 50 -35.48 -35.34 -3.92
C VAL A 50 -35.39 -35.63 -2.41
N GLY A 51 -36.18 -36.60 -1.91
CA GLY A 51 -36.41 -36.81 -0.47
C GLY A 51 -35.16 -36.79 0.42
N GLY A 52 -35.00 -35.70 1.19
CA GLY A 52 -33.87 -35.49 2.13
C GLY A 52 -32.58 -34.93 1.51
N LEU A 53 -32.51 -34.81 0.17
CA LEU A 53 -31.39 -34.25 -0.56
C LEU A 53 -31.63 -32.76 -0.90
N PRO A 54 -30.58 -31.94 -1.02
CA PRO A 54 -30.72 -30.52 -1.35
C PRO A 54 -30.88 -30.30 -2.86
N ILE A 55 -31.61 -31.16 -3.55
CA ILE A 55 -31.79 -31.12 -5.01
C ILE A 55 -33.28 -31.02 -5.32
N ALA A 56 -33.63 -30.10 -6.20
CA ALA A 56 -34.93 -30.02 -6.85
C ALA A 56 -34.78 -30.21 -8.36
N VAL A 57 -35.74 -30.92 -8.95
CA VAL A 57 -35.82 -31.14 -10.41
C VAL A 57 -37.16 -30.73 -10.97
N SER A 58 -37.16 -30.22 -12.19
CA SER A 58 -38.38 -29.90 -12.95
C SER A 58 -38.18 -30.16 -14.45
N ALA A 59 -39.27 -30.41 -15.18
CA ALA A 59 -39.22 -30.42 -16.63
C ALA A 59 -38.82 -29.02 -17.13
N ALA A 60 -37.84 -28.93 -18.04
CA ALA A 60 -37.42 -27.63 -18.55
C ALA A 60 -38.51 -27.05 -19.47
N ALA A 61 -38.87 -25.77 -19.27
CA ALA A 61 -39.76 -25.06 -20.18
C ALA A 61 -39.04 -24.83 -21.52
N SER A 62 -39.68 -25.19 -22.64
CA SER A 62 -39.10 -24.97 -23.96
C SER A 62 -39.05 -23.48 -24.28
N GLY A 63 -37.84 -22.94 -24.41
CA GLY A 63 -37.59 -21.57 -24.86
C GLY A 63 -37.79 -21.40 -26.37
N VAL A 64 -38.89 -21.90 -26.94
CA VAL A 64 -39.29 -21.51 -28.29
C VAL A 64 -39.81 -20.08 -28.21
N ALA A 65 -39.03 -19.13 -28.73
CA ALA A 65 -39.51 -17.79 -28.97
C ALA A 65 -40.72 -17.89 -29.91
N ASP A 66 -41.90 -17.44 -29.45
CA ASP A 66 -43.04 -17.25 -30.31
C ASP A 66 -42.63 -16.37 -31.50
N VAL A 67 -42.95 -16.78 -32.74
CA VAL A 67 -42.84 -15.88 -33.88
C VAL A 67 -43.87 -14.78 -33.67
N MET A 68 -43.41 -13.58 -33.29
CA MET A 68 -44.25 -12.41 -33.18
C MET A 68 -44.74 -12.00 -34.57
N THR A 69 -46.02 -12.21 -34.83
CA THR A 69 -46.72 -11.61 -35.97
C THR A 69 -47.53 -10.40 -35.51
N SER A 70 -47.95 -9.55 -36.45
CA SER A 70 -48.85 -8.41 -36.18
C SER A 70 -50.22 -8.79 -35.62
N HIS A 71 -50.52 -10.09 -35.45
CA HIS A 71 -51.77 -10.63 -34.94
C HIS A 71 -51.60 -11.49 -33.66
N GLY A 72 -50.41 -11.46 -33.03
CA GLY A 72 -50.10 -12.23 -31.82
C GLY A 72 -49.19 -13.44 -32.06
N PRO A 73 -48.85 -14.20 -31.01
CA PRO A 73 -47.96 -15.36 -31.09
C PRO A 73 -48.62 -16.51 -31.87
N ILE A 74 -47.91 -17.04 -32.87
CA ILE A 74 -48.30 -18.27 -33.57
C ILE A 74 -47.39 -19.40 -33.10
N ALA A 75 -47.99 -20.45 -32.54
CA ALA A 75 -47.27 -21.65 -32.12
C ALA A 75 -46.66 -22.38 -33.33
N ASP A 76 -45.38 -22.75 -33.24
CA ASP A 76 -44.74 -23.65 -34.19
C ASP A 76 -45.25 -25.10 -33.96
N PRO A 77 -45.98 -25.72 -34.90
CA PRO A 77 -46.47 -27.09 -34.75
C PRO A 77 -45.36 -28.16 -34.78
N SER A 78 -44.12 -27.80 -35.12
CA SER A 78 -42.99 -28.73 -35.18
C SER A 78 -42.26 -28.93 -33.85
N ALA A 79 -42.58 -28.15 -32.81
CA ALA A 79 -41.97 -28.24 -31.49
C ALA A 79 -42.67 -29.28 -30.59
N ALA A 80 -42.65 -30.55 -30.97
CA ALA A 80 -42.98 -31.64 -30.06
C ALA A 80 -41.75 -31.97 -29.19
N THR A 81 -41.58 -31.29 -28.06
CA THR A 81 -40.56 -31.68 -27.08
C THR A 81 -41.03 -32.92 -26.31
N THR A 82 -40.26 -34.00 -26.36
CA THR A 82 -40.41 -35.17 -25.49
C THR A 82 -40.20 -34.74 -24.03
N SER A 83 -41.28 -34.62 -23.27
CA SER A 83 -41.22 -34.33 -21.82
C SER A 83 -40.82 -35.58 -21.05
N VAL A 84 -39.92 -35.44 -20.06
CA VAL A 84 -39.64 -36.51 -19.09
C VAL A 84 -40.65 -36.46 -17.94
N SER A 85 -41.26 -37.61 -17.62
CA SER A 85 -42.23 -37.70 -16.51
C SER A 85 -41.64 -38.31 -15.24
N ARG A 86 -40.43 -38.90 -15.30
CA ARG A 86 -39.75 -39.51 -14.16
C ARG A 86 -38.24 -39.52 -14.33
N VAL A 87 -37.51 -39.09 -13.31
CA VAL A 87 -36.04 -39.03 -13.29
C VAL A 87 -35.50 -39.82 -12.10
N ALA A 88 -34.52 -40.68 -12.33
CA ALA A 88 -33.73 -41.30 -11.26
C ALA A 88 -32.48 -40.45 -11.00
N LEU A 89 -32.27 -40.05 -9.75
CA LEU A 89 -31.12 -39.27 -9.31
C LEU A 89 -30.32 -39.98 -8.23
N SER A 90 -29.02 -39.76 -8.20
CA SER A 90 -28.16 -40.13 -7.09
C SER A 90 -27.18 -39.02 -6.75
N VAL A 91 -27.07 -38.65 -5.47
CA VAL A 91 -25.95 -37.86 -4.94
C VAL A 91 -24.88 -38.83 -4.47
N LEU A 92 -23.65 -38.64 -4.94
CA LEU A 92 -22.54 -39.51 -4.58
C LEU A 92 -21.89 -39.07 -3.26
N ASP A 93 -21.09 -39.96 -2.67
CA ASP A 93 -20.41 -39.67 -1.42
C ASP A 93 -19.36 -38.54 -1.54
N ARG A 94 -19.04 -37.96 -0.38
CA ARG A 94 -18.05 -36.87 -0.30
C ARG A 94 -16.66 -37.32 -0.78
N GLN A 95 -16.29 -38.58 -0.59
CA GLN A 95 -15.01 -39.11 -1.05
C GLN A 95 -14.88 -39.07 -2.57
N THR A 96 -15.97 -39.35 -3.29
CA THR A 96 -16.04 -39.22 -4.75
C THR A 96 -15.93 -37.75 -5.15
N ALA A 97 -16.68 -36.85 -4.52
CA ALA A 97 -16.58 -35.41 -4.80
C ALA A 97 -15.16 -34.86 -4.58
N THR A 98 -14.50 -35.20 -3.46
CA THR A 98 -13.11 -34.84 -3.19
C THR A 98 -12.15 -35.40 -4.24
N ARG A 99 -12.34 -36.65 -4.70
CA ARG A 99 -11.51 -37.27 -5.74
C ARG A 99 -11.64 -36.56 -7.10
N LEU A 100 -12.80 -36.00 -7.39
CA LEU A 100 -13.06 -35.22 -8.61
C LEU A 100 -12.65 -33.75 -8.49
N GLY A 101 -12.24 -33.29 -7.30
CA GLY A 101 -11.91 -31.88 -7.05
C GLY A 101 -13.14 -30.97 -7.07
N VAL A 102 -14.32 -31.47 -6.70
CA VAL A 102 -15.59 -30.72 -6.74
C VAL A 102 -16.31 -30.78 -5.38
N GLY A 103 -17.30 -29.90 -5.19
CA GLY A 103 -18.09 -29.83 -3.96
C GLY A 103 -19.09 -30.98 -3.82
N VAL A 104 -19.96 -31.15 -4.82
CA VAL A 104 -21.03 -32.16 -4.85
C VAL A 104 -21.04 -32.84 -6.21
N VAL A 105 -21.28 -34.15 -6.25
CA VAL A 105 -21.42 -34.93 -7.49
C VAL A 105 -22.78 -35.60 -7.49
N LEU A 106 -23.48 -35.51 -8.62
CA LEU A 106 -24.78 -36.12 -8.80
C LEU A 106 -24.88 -36.81 -10.16
N THR A 107 -25.60 -37.92 -10.20
CA THR A 107 -25.92 -38.66 -11.43
C THR A 107 -27.41 -38.61 -11.69
N ALA A 108 -27.80 -38.54 -12.96
CA ALA A 108 -29.21 -38.53 -13.37
C ALA A 108 -29.45 -39.37 -14.61
N THR A 109 -30.59 -40.08 -14.63
CA THR A 109 -31.10 -40.84 -15.78
C THR A 109 -32.61 -40.69 -15.92
N ARG A 110 -33.11 -40.83 -17.15
CA ARG A 110 -34.56 -41.01 -17.41
C ARG A 110 -35.05 -42.32 -16.78
N ALA A 111 -36.20 -42.29 -16.12
CA ALA A 111 -36.79 -43.45 -15.43
C ALA A 111 -38.27 -43.70 -15.78
N ASP A 112 -38.79 -42.99 -16.78
CA ASP A 112 -40.17 -43.03 -17.32
C ASP A 112 -40.37 -44.00 -18.50
N GLY A 113 -39.33 -44.68 -18.97
CA GLY A 113 -39.45 -45.78 -19.94
C GLY A 113 -39.58 -45.40 -21.43
N GLU A 114 -39.84 -44.13 -21.77
CA GLU A 114 -39.74 -43.63 -23.16
C GLU A 114 -38.30 -43.61 -23.75
N THR A 115 -38.21 -43.31 -25.05
CA THR A 115 -36.95 -43.16 -25.80
C THR A 115 -36.76 -41.72 -26.26
N GLY A 116 -35.51 -41.27 -26.46
CA GLY A 116 -35.19 -39.89 -26.88
C GLY A 116 -34.56 -39.03 -25.77
N SER A 117 -34.23 -37.78 -26.13
CA SER A 117 -33.65 -36.78 -25.21
C SER A 117 -34.74 -35.89 -24.62
N ALA A 118 -34.62 -35.52 -23.34
CA ALA A 118 -35.52 -34.61 -22.67
C ALA A 118 -34.75 -33.65 -21.74
N SER A 119 -35.01 -32.35 -21.87
CA SER A 119 -34.37 -31.33 -21.04
C SER A 119 -34.96 -31.28 -19.63
N VAL A 120 -34.08 -31.30 -18.63
CA VAL A 120 -34.42 -31.25 -17.20
C VAL A 120 -33.69 -30.08 -16.56
N SER A 121 -34.41 -29.28 -15.77
CA SER A 121 -33.80 -28.27 -14.93
C SER A 121 -33.44 -28.86 -13.57
N PHE A 122 -32.19 -28.67 -13.17
CA PHE A 122 -31.66 -29.05 -11.86
C PHE A 122 -31.40 -27.80 -11.04
N GLU A 123 -31.73 -27.86 -9.77
CA GLU A 123 -31.45 -26.83 -8.78
C GLU A 123 -30.85 -27.49 -7.54
N VAL A 124 -29.71 -26.97 -7.07
CA VAL A 124 -29.01 -27.47 -5.87
C VAL A 124 -28.95 -26.36 -4.82
N ASP A 125 -29.54 -26.62 -3.66
CA ASP A 125 -29.48 -25.73 -2.49
C ASP A 125 -28.14 -25.94 -1.76
N TYR A 126 -27.33 -24.89 -1.73
CA TYR A 126 -26.03 -24.89 -1.08
C TYR A 126 -26.00 -24.16 0.27
N SER A 127 -27.14 -23.71 0.79
CA SER A 127 -27.22 -22.94 2.05
C SER A 127 -26.45 -23.58 3.21
N LYS A 128 -26.48 -24.92 3.28
CA LYS A 128 -25.79 -25.70 4.33
C LYS A 128 -24.29 -25.89 4.13
N PHE A 129 -23.75 -25.62 2.94
CA PHE A 129 -22.33 -25.80 2.62
C PHE A 129 -21.68 -24.59 1.92
N ALA A 130 -22.35 -23.44 1.89
CA ALA A 130 -21.86 -22.18 1.31
C ALA A 130 -20.50 -21.72 1.89
N PHE A 131 -20.21 -22.11 3.14
CA PHE A 131 -19.01 -21.76 3.90
C PHE A 131 -17.89 -22.80 3.80
N GLY A 132 -18.07 -23.84 2.98
CA GLY A 132 -17.20 -25.01 2.96
C GLY A 132 -15.71 -24.68 2.82
N TYR A 133 -15.34 -23.63 2.08
CA TYR A 133 -13.96 -23.34 1.73
C TYR A 133 -13.49 -21.90 1.95
N GLY A 134 -14.30 -21.06 2.59
CA GLY A 134 -13.98 -19.65 2.79
C GLY A 134 -14.02 -18.80 1.52
N ALA A 135 -13.71 -17.51 1.67
CA ALA A 135 -13.59 -16.55 0.57
C ALA A 135 -14.75 -16.62 -0.43
N ASP A 136 -15.97 -16.42 0.04
CA ASP A 136 -17.15 -16.42 -0.82
C ASP A 136 -17.40 -17.71 -1.61
N TYR A 137 -16.96 -18.87 -1.09
CA TYR A 137 -17.11 -20.17 -1.76
C TYR A 137 -18.52 -20.38 -2.38
N GLY A 138 -19.58 -20.19 -1.60
CA GLY A 138 -20.97 -20.31 -2.08
C GLY A 138 -21.30 -19.43 -3.30
N ARG A 139 -20.73 -18.21 -3.36
CA ARG A 139 -20.91 -17.26 -4.48
C ARG A 139 -20.04 -17.58 -5.69
N ARG A 140 -19.03 -18.43 -5.52
CA ARG A 140 -18.17 -18.96 -6.61
C ARG A 140 -18.74 -20.22 -7.24
N LEU A 141 -19.80 -20.81 -6.66
CA LEU A 141 -20.38 -22.07 -7.12
C LEU A 141 -21.03 -21.95 -8.51
N ARG A 142 -20.85 -22.99 -9.31
CA ARG A 142 -21.48 -23.22 -10.62
C ARG A 142 -21.80 -24.71 -10.79
N LEU A 143 -22.84 -24.99 -11.58
CA LEU A 143 -23.20 -26.34 -11.99
C LEU A 143 -22.47 -26.67 -13.31
N VAL A 144 -21.82 -27.83 -13.37
CA VAL A 144 -21.12 -28.32 -14.56
C VAL A 144 -21.51 -29.76 -14.86
N GLN A 145 -21.43 -30.15 -16.12
CA GLN A 145 -21.50 -31.53 -16.57
C GLN A 145 -20.08 -32.12 -16.67
N LEU A 146 -19.95 -33.37 -16.23
CA LEU A 146 -18.73 -34.16 -16.33
C LEU A 146 -18.98 -35.36 -17.26
N PRO A 147 -17.97 -35.82 -18.01
CA PRO A 147 -18.02 -37.08 -18.74
C PRO A 147 -18.24 -38.26 -17.79
N ALA A 148 -18.96 -39.30 -18.22
CA ALA A 148 -19.26 -40.47 -17.37
C ALA A 148 -17.98 -41.15 -16.83
N CYS A 149 -16.90 -41.13 -17.61
CA CYS A 149 -15.61 -41.66 -17.21
C CYS A 149 -14.94 -40.88 -16.05
N ALA A 150 -15.45 -39.71 -15.65
CA ALA A 150 -15.02 -39.01 -14.44
C ALA A 150 -15.14 -39.90 -13.20
N LEU A 151 -16.17 -40.74 -13.11
CA LEU A 151 -16.40 -41.57 -11.93
C LEU A 151 -15.40 -42.72 -11.79
N THR A 152 -14.81 -43.17 -12.89
CA THR A 152 -13.95 -44.36 -12.94
C THR A 152 -12.49 -44.03 -13.23
N ALA A 153 -12.22 -43.03 -14.05
CA ALA A 153 -10.90 -42.62 -14.49
C ALA A 153 -10.71 -41.08 -14.42
N PRO A 154 -10.94 -40.43 -13.26
CA PRO A 154 -10.90 -38.96 -13.14
C PRO A 154 -9.54 -38.33 -13.43
N ALA A 155 -8.46 -39.10 -13.34
CA ALA A 155 -7.11 -38.65 -13.67
C ALA A 155 -6.89 -38.48 -15.18
N ARG A 156 -7.78 -39.01 -16.03
CA ARG A 156 -7.70 -38.82 -17.48
C ARG A 156 -8.27 -37.47 -17.87
N ARG A 157 -7.57 -36.77 -18.77
CA ARG A 157 -7.94 -35.43 -19.24
C ARG A 157 -9.38 -35.39 -19.75
N GLU A 158 -9.75 -36.32 -20.62
CA GLU A 158 -11.08 -36.41 -21.21
C GLU A 158 -12.18 -36.70 -20.19
N CYS A 159 -11.83 -37.08 -18.97
CA CYS A 159 -12.76 -37.34 -17.87
C CYS A 159 -12.81 -36.21 -16.84
N ALA A 160 -11.83 -35.31 -16.85
CA ALA A 160 -11.74 -34.15 -15.96
C ALA A 160 -12.30 -32.86 -16.60
N ASP A 161 -12.69 -32.89 -17.86
CA ASP A 161 -13.20 -31.74 -18.60
C ASP A 161 -14.58 -31.31 -18.06
N GLN A 162 -14.63 -30.14 -17.44
CA GLN A 162 -15.85 -29.57 -16.88
C GLN A 162 -16.56 -28.71 -17.93
N GLN A 163 -17.76 -29.12 -18.33
CA GLN A 163 -18.58 -28.36 -19.27
C GLN A 163 -19.63 -27.54 -18.51
N PRO A 164 -19.67 -26.20 -18.65
CA PRO A 164 -20.77 -25.41 -18.08
C PRO A 164 -22.12 -25.91 -18.60
N VAL A 165 -23.09 -26.06 -17.70
CA VAL A 165 -24.45 -26.44 -18.11
C VAL A 165 -25.19 -25.26 -18.74
N THR A 166 -26.11 -25.54 -19.65
CA THR A 166 -26.94 -24.51 -20.29
C THR A 166 -27.80 -23.79 -19.26
N ASN A 167 -27.97 -22.47 -19.42
CA ASN A 167 -28.71 -21.62 -18.47
C ASN A 167 -28.23 -21.74 -17.01
N GLY A 168 -26.94 -22.02 -16.82
CA GLY A 168 -26.31 -22.08 -15.50
C GLY A 168 -26.43 -20.75 -14.76
N ARG A 169 -26.92 -20.77 -13.52
CA ARG A 169 -27.08 -19.58 -12.68
C ARG A 169 -26.78 -19.91 -11.22
N ASN A 170 -26.09 -19.00 -10.54
CA ASN A 170 -25.96 -19.01 -9.08
C ASN A 170 -26.86 -17.92 -8.48
N ASP A 171 -27.96 -18.33 -7.87
CA ASP A 171 -28.86 -17.49 -7.09
C ASP A 171 -28.37 -17.43 -5.64
N THR A 172 -27.70 -16.33 -5.29
CA THR A 172 -27.10 -16.11 -3.97
C THR A 172 -28.13 -15.67 -2.94
N THR A 173 -29.31 -15.23 -3.38
CA THR A 173 -30.44 -14.82 -2.53
C THR A 173 -31.17 -16.01 -1.93
N SER A 174 -31.28 -17.10 -2.69
CA SER A 174 -31.88 -18.36 -2.26
C SER A 174 -30.84 -19.44 -1.91
N SER A 175 -29.56 -19.13 -2.07
CA SER A 175 -28.43 -20.07 -1.94
C SER A 175 -28.59 -21.29 -2.85
N LYS A 176 -28.92 -21.07 -4.12
CA LYS A 176 -29.17 -22.14 -5.09
C LYS A 176 -28.37 -21.99 -6.36
N VAL A 177 -27.83 -23.08 -6.86
CA VAL A 177 -27.19 -23.14 -8.17
C VAL A 177 -28.02 -24.03 -9.09
N SER A 178 -28.36 -23.52 -10.27
CA SER A 178 -29.28 -24.16 -11.20
C SER A 178 -28.71 -24.25 -12.61
N GLY A 179 -29.29 -25.14 -13.41
CA GLY A 179 -29.01 -25.25 -14.85
C GLY A 179 -29.90 -26.27 -15.54
N VAL A 180 -29.81 -26.34 -16.87
CA VAL A 180 -30.59 -27.27 -17.71
C VAL A 180 -29.65 -28.29 -18.33
N VAL A 181 -30.05 -29.56 -18.27
CA VAL A 181 -29.30 -30.69 -18.81
C VAL A 181 -30.24 -31.63 -19.55
N ASP A 182 -29.79 -32.13 -20.70
CA ASP A 182 -30.56 -33.02 -21.55
C ASP A 182 -30.34 -34.48 -21.14
N LEU A 183 -31.37 -35.13 -20.56
CA LEU A 183 -31.33 -36.55 -20.24
C LEU A 183 -31.74 -37.37 -21.47
N ALA A 184 -30.80 -38.12 -22.03
CA ALA A 184 -31.06 -39.05 -23.13
C ALA A 184 -30.94 -40.52 -22.67
N VAL A 185 -31.73 -41.39 -23.28
CA VAL A 185 -31.47 -42.84 -23.30
C VAL A 185 -30.75 -43.15 -24.61
N PRO A 186 -29.60 -43.86 -24.62
CA PRO A 186 -28.96 -44.25 -25.87
C PRO A 186 -29.94 -45.00 -26.75
N ALA A 187 -30.13 -44.56 -28.00
CA ALA A 187 -30.77 -45.39 -29.00
C ALA A 187 -29.91 -46.64 -29.20
N THR A 188 -30.56 -47.81 -29.26
CA THR A 188 -29.92 -49.09 -29.57
C THR A 188 -28.89 -48.94 -30.71
N PRO A 189 -27.67 -49.52 -30.59
CA PRO A 189 -26.68 -49.41 -31.65
C PRO A 189 -27.23 -49.99 -32.96
N PRO A 190 -26.92 -49.42 -34.13
CA PRO A 190 -27.39 -49.95 -35.40
C PRO A 190 -26.81 -51.35 -35.61
N MET A 191 -27.68 -52.31 -35.93
CA MET A 191 -27.28 -53.64 -36.40
C MET A 191 -26.44 -53.49 -37.68
N MET A 192 -25.12 -53.67 -37.57
CA MET A 192 -24.28 -54.08 -38.70
C MET A 192 -24.21 -55.61 -38.71
N ALA A 193 -24.56 -56.19 -39.85
CA ALA A 193 -24.64 -57.62 -40.08
C ALA A 193 -23.24 -58.29 -40.16
N SER A 194 -23.15 -59.49 -39.56
CA SER A 194 -22.19 -60.60 -39.80
C SER A 194 -20.71 -60.37 -39.41
N ALA A 195 -19.97 -61.28 -38.76
CA ALA A 195 -20.10 -62.74 -38.59
C ALA A 195 -19.40 -63.27 -37.30
N THR A 196 -20.03 -64.29 -36.70
CA THR A 196 -19.51 -65.45 -35.92
C THR A 196 -18.55 -65.27 -34.73
N GLY A 197 -19.06 -65.57 -33.52
CA GLY A 197 -18.26 -66.11 -32.39
C GLY A 197 -18.68 -65.59 -31.00
N GLY A 198 -19.48 -66.36 -30.26
CA GLY A 198 -20.18 -65.91 -29.04
C GLY A 198 -19.35 -65.52 -27.81
N GLN A 199 -19.86 -64.54 -27.06
CA GLN A 199 -20.18 -64.62 -25.62
C GLN A 199 -21.09 -63.43 -25.26
N GLY A 200 -22.13 -63.68 -24.46
CA GLY A 200 -23.27 -62.77 -24.26
C GLY A 200 -22.91 -61.38 -23.73
N GLY A 201 -23.14 -60.35 -24.55
CA GLY A 201 -23.17 -58.96 -24.12
C GLY A 201 -24.55 -58.63 -23.54
N GLY A 202 -24.63 -58.41 -22.24
CA GLY A 202 -25.79 -57.78 -21.63
C GLY A 202 -26.04 -56.41 -22.26
N ALA A 203 -27.31 -56.04 -22.44
CA ALA A 203 -27.69 -54.69 -22.82
C ALA A 203 -26.99 -53.69 -21.89
N ALA A 204 -26.18 -52.78 -22.44
CA ALA A 204 -25.56 -51.74 -21.66
C ALA A 204 -26.67 -50.93 -20.97
N ALA A 205 -26.62 -50.84 -19.64
CA ALA A 205 -27.49 -49.94 -18.90
C ALA A 205 -27.27 -48.50 -19.43
N PRO A 206 -28.32 -47.66 -19.50
CA PRO A 206 -28.17 -46.27 -19.92
C PRO A 206 -27.10 -45.60 -19.06
N GLU A 207 -26.05 -45.05 -19.70
CA GLU A 207 -25.00 -44.34 -18.96
C GLU A 207 -25.61 -43.11 -18.28
N PRO A 208 -25.42 -42.94 -16.96
CA PRO A 208 -25.93 -41.78 -16.26
C PRO A 208 -25.18 -40.51 -16.67
N ILE A 209 -25.91 -39.40 -16.78
CA ILE A 209 -25.28 -38.09 -16.88
C ILE A 209 -24.68 -37.74 -15.53
N VAL A 210 -23.41 -37.34 -15.52
CA VAL A 210 -22.69 -36.90 -14.32
C VAL A 210 -22.68 -35.38 -14.30
N MET A 211 -23.13 -34.82 -13.19
CA MET A 211 -23.10 -33.38 -12.91
C MET A 211 -22.31 -33.13 -11.63
N ALA A 212 -21.74 -31.95 -11.51
CA ALA A 212 -21.03 -31.52 -10.31
C ALA A 212 -21.27 -30.05 -9.98
N ILE A 213 -21.23 -29.75 -8.68
CA ILE A 213 -21.11 -28.39 -8.16
C ILE A 213 -19.64 -28.09 -7.93
N THR A 214 -19.10 -27.11 -8.65
CA THR A 214 -17.69 -26.68 -8.62
C THR A 214 -17.60 -25.18 -8.36
N SER A 215 -16.44 -24.68 -7.95
CA SER A 215 -16.18 -23.25 -7.72
C SER A 215 -15.23 -22.65 -8.77
N GLY A 216 -15.43 -21.37 -9.10
CA GLY A 216 -14.47 -20.58 -9.88
C GLY A 216 -13.42 -19.88 -9.02
N SER A 217 -12.44 -19.24 -9.68
CA SER A 217 -11.46 -18.34 -9.05
C SER A 217 -12.04 -16.99 -8.64
N SER A 218 -13.24 -16.64 -9.12
CA SER A 218 -13.88 -15.36 -8.89
C SER A 218 -15.34 -15.50 -8.45
N SER A 219 -15.81 -14.48 -7.75
CA SER A 219 -17.20 -14.28 -7.34
C SER A 219 -17.66 -12.89 -7.74
N ASP A 220 -18.91 -12.55 -7.42
CA ASP A 220 -19.37 -11.17 -7.42
C ASP A 220 -18.74 -10.31 -6.30
N SER A 221 -17.73 -10.75 -5.57
CA SER A 221 -17.02 -9.93 -4.57
C SER A 221 -15.52 -9.83 -4.82
N GLY A 222 -15.00 -10.34 -5.93
CA GLY A 222 -13.58 -10.28 -6.28
C GLY A 222 -13.10 -11.46 -7.13
N ASP A 223 -11.87 -11.34 -7.63
CA ASP A 223 -11.23 -12.33 -8.50
C ASP A 223 -9.84 -12.70 -7.98
N PHE A 224 -9.65 -13.96 -7.58
CA PHE A 224 -8.37 -14.49 -7.14
C PHE A 224 -7.39 -14.75 -8.28
N ALA A 225 -7.82 -14.74 -9.55
CA ALA A 225 -6.90 -14.78 -10.69
C ALA A 225 -6.18 -13.44 -10.91
N ALA A 226 -6.62 -12.34 -10.27
CA ALA A 226 -5.90 -11.08 -10.26
C ALA A 226 -4.74 -11.11 -9.24
N SER A 227 -3.58 -10.54 -9.62
CA SER A 227 -2.46 -10.35 -8.70
C SER A 227 -2.82 -9.32 -7.61
N THR A 228 -1.93 -9.15 -6.64
CA THR A 228 -2.11 -8.17 -5.55
C THR A 228 -1.82 -6.72 -5.96
N LEU A 229 -1.32 -6.47 -7.19
CA LEU A 229 -1.16 -5.12 -7.71
C LEU A 229 -2.51 -4.60 -8.21
N ASN A 230 -3.14 -3.71 -7.43
CA ASN A 230 -4.42 -3.10 -7.80
C ASN A 230 -4.21 -1.82 -8.62
N GLN A 231 -5.10 -1.56 -9.57
CA GLN A 231 -5.19 -0.30 -10.32
C GLN A 231 -5.23 0.94 -9.42
N SER A 232 -5.79 0.85 -8.20
CA SER A 232 -5.82 1.96 -7.24
C SER A 232 -4.43 2.48 -6.83
N SER A 233 -3.36 1.72 -7.09
CA SER A 233 -1.97 2.18 -6.96
C SER A 233 -1.61 3.37 -7.86
N SER A 234 -2.35 3.58 -8.96
CA SER A 234 -2.17 4.69 -9.91
C SER A 234 -3.04 5.93 -9.59
N TRP A 235 -3.91 5.83 -8.58
CA TRP A 235 -4.79 6.92 -8.19
C TRP A 235 -4.02 8.09 -7.61
N ALA A 236 -4.60 9.29 -7.69
CA ALA A 236 -4.08 10.45 -6.98
C ALA A 236 -4.01 10.14 -5.47
N ALA A 237 -2.97 10.62 -4.81
CA ALA A 237 -2.75 10.46 -3.38
C ALA A 237 -2.55 11.83 -2.71
N GLY A 238 -2.85 11.93 -1.42
CA GLY A 238 -2.73 13.16 -0.65
C GLY A 238 -4.05 13.92 -0.53
N SER A 239 -4.02 15.19 -0.12
CA SER A 239 -5.23 15.91 0.30
C SER A 239 -6.28 16.07 -0.79
N ASN A 240 -5.88 16.12 -2.07
CA ASN A 240 -6.81 16.29 -3.18
C ASN A 240 -7.53 14.99 -3.58
N SER A 241 -7.03 13.82 -3.15
CA SER A 241 -7.68 12.53 -3.37
C SER A 241 -8.81 12.25 -2.39
N GLY A 242 -8.78 12.92 -1.22
CA GLY A 242 -9.78 12.80 -0.17
C GLY A 242 -9.66 11.52 0.66
N ASP A 243 -8.54 10.79 0.58
CA ASP A 243 -8.33 9.57 1.36
C ASP A 243 -7.95 9.88 2.82
N PHE A 244 -8.38 9.03 3.75
CA PHE A 244 -7.81 8.99 5.09
C PHE A 244 -6.54 8.13 5.07
N THR A 245 -5.43 8.67 5.58
CA THR A 245 -4.18 7.94 5.74
C THR A 245 -3.63 8.08 7.14
N THR A 246 -2.97 7.04 7.65
CA THR A 246 -2.21 7.08 8.91
C THR A 246 -1.05 6.10 8.86
N THR A 247 0.00 6.38 9.63
CA THR A 247 1.24 5.60 9.64
C THR A 247 1.68 5.24 11.05
N VAL A 248 2.09 3.98 11.26
CA VAL A 248 2.68 3.49 12.51
C VAL A 248 4.11 3.01 12.23
N PRO A 249 5.15 3.81 12.51
CA PRO A 249 6.53 3.45 12.22
C PRO A 249 7.09 2.42 13.21
N LEU A 250 8.00 1.58 12.71
CA LEU A 250 8.86 0.71 13.53
C LEU A 250 10.23 1.37 13.70
N THR A 251 10.69 1.52 14.94
CA THR A 251 12.05 2.03 15.17
C THR A 251 13.07 0.94 14.86
N VAL A 252 14.11 1.27 14.10
CA VAL A 252 15.20 0.33 13.78
C VAL A 252 16.53 0.81 14.37
N PRO A 253 17.38 -0.07 14.92
CA PRO A 253 18.68 0.32 15.45
C PRO A 253 19.60 0.92 14.38
N PRO A 254 20.49 1.84 14.75
CA PRO A 254 21.44 2.45 13.81
C PRO A 254 22.47 1.42 13.33
N ALA A 255 22.94 1.59 12.09
CA ALA A 255 24.01 0.80 11.49
C ALA A 255 25.21 1.67 11.10
N PRO A 256 26.43 1.10 11.01
CA PRO A 256 27.59 1.78 10.44
C PRO A 256 27.26 2.35 9.04
N GLY A 257 27.60 3.62 8.82
CA GLY A 257 27.32 4.31 7.54
C GLY A 257 25.88 4.79 7.33
N GLY A 258 24.93 4.36 8.17
CA GLY A 258 23.56 4.88 8.18
C GLY A 258 22.59 4.25 7.19
N LEU A 259 23.00 3.20 6.45
CA LEU A 259 22.08 2.45 5.59
C LEU A 259 21.17 1.54 6.43
N VAL A 260 19.94 1.99 6.67
CA VAL A 260 18.92 1.30 7.49
C VAL A 260 17.57 1.23 6.77
N PRO A 261 16.74 0.20 7.01
CA PRO A 261 15.42 0.09 6.39
C PRO A 261 14.39 1.05 7.02
N SER A 262 13.42 1.51 6.23
CA SER A 262 12.29 2.33 6.70
C SER A 262 11.00 1.51 6.74
N ILE A 263 10.67 0.95 7.91
CA ILE A 263 9.52 0.06 8.11
C ILE A 263 8.41 0.76 8.89
N ALA A 264 7.19 0.69 8.39
CA ALA A 264 5.99 1.23 8.99
C ALA A 264 4.74 0.52 8.44
N LEU A 265 3.68 0.45 9.24
CA LEU A 265 2.34 0.13 8.76
C LEU A 265 1.66 1.40 8.25
N ASN A 266 1.17 1.39 7.01
CA ASN A 266 0.50 2.51 6.37
C ASN A 266 -0.93 2.13 6.02
N TYR A 267 -1.89 2.89 6.53
CA TYR A 267 -3.30 2.77 6.16
C TYR A 267 -3.66 3.77 5.05
N SER A 268 -4.51 3.35 4.12
CA SER A 268 -5.20 4.23 3.17
C SER A 268 -6.63 3.75 2.94
N SER A 269 -7.63 4.64 3.08
CA SER A 269 -9.00 4.30 2.69
C SER A 269 -9.17 4.18 1.17
N GLY A 270 -8.35 4.87 0.38
CA GLY A 270 -8.41 4.82 -1.07
C GLY A 270 -8.04 3.45 -1.64
N SER A 271 -7.17 2.69 -0.98
CA SER A 271 -6.87 1.31 -1.42
C SER A 271 -8.07 0.37 -1.24
N VAL A 272 -8.93 0.65 -0.24
CA VAL A 272 -10.16 -0.09 0.02
C VAL A 272 -11.24 0.26 -1.00
N ASP A 273 -11.38 1.53 -1.37
CA ASP A 273 -12.30 1.98 -2.43
C ASP A 273 -12.00 1.34 -3.79
N GLY A 274 -10.74 0.94 -4.04
CA GLY A 274 -10.30 0.26 -5.25
C GLY A 274 -10.61 -1.24 -5.32
N LEU A 275 -11.19 -1.83 -4.27
CA LEU A 275 -11.59 -3.24 -4.27
C LEU A 275 -12.91 -3.41 -5.04
N THR A 276 -12.85 -4.17 -6.13
CA THR A 276 -13.94 -4.45 -7.08
C THR A 276 -13.97 -5.91 -7.51
N LYS A 277 -14.99 -6.34 -8.26
CA LYS A 277 -15.09 -7.70 -8.82
C LYS A 277 -13.88 -8.10 -9.66
N SER A 278 -13.26 -7.16 -10.39
CA SER A 278 -12.11 -7.42 -11.27
C SER A 278 -10.77 -7.44 -10.53
N THR A 279 -10.77 -7.20 -9.22
CA THR A 279 -9.56 -7.14 -8.40
C THR A 279 -9.52 -8.26 -7.38
N ASN A 280 -8.33 -8.53 -6.87
CA ASN A 280 -8.15 -9.39 -5.73
C ASN A 280 -8.61 -8.66 -4.46
N THR A 281 -9.68 -9.16 -3.83
CA THR A 281 -10.29 -8.51 -2.67
C THR A 281 -9.91 -9.14 -1.34
N GLN A 282 -9.01 -10.13 -1.33
CA GLN A 282 -8.46 -10.61 -0.08
C GLN A 282 -7.61 -9.52 0.58
N ALA A 283 -7.91 -9.21 1.84
CA ALA A 283 -7.15 -8.25 2.60
C ALA A 283 -5.64 -8.62 2.63
N PRO A 284 -4.73 -7.64 2.54
CA PRO A 284 -3.31 -7.88 2.73
C PRO A 284 -3.04 -8.62 4.04
N TRP A 285 -1.89 -9.30 4.14
CA TRP A 285 -1.46 -9.94 5.41
C TRP A 285 -1.38 -8.97 6.60
N THR A 286 -1.32 -7.65 6.34
CA THR A 286 -1.34 -6.56 7.33
C THR A 286 -2.75 -6.07 7.70
N GLY A 287 -3.80 -6.65 7.10
CA GLY A 287 -5.21 -6.26 7.29
C GLY A 287 -5.73 -5.30 6.22
N GLU A 288 -7.05 -5.22 6.11
CA GLU A 288 -7.76 -4.39 5.13
C GLU A 288 -7.38 -2.91 5.24
N GLY A 289 -7.04 -2.29 4.10
CA GLY A 289 -6.57 -0.91 4.01
C GLY A 289 -5.13 -0.67 4.51
N TRP A 290 -4.49 -1.65 5.17
CA TRP A 290 -3.12 -1.55 5.66
C TRP A 290 -2.11 -2.16 4.68
N SER A 291 -0.96 -1.51 4.56
CA SER A 291 0.21 -1.94 3.79
C SER A 291 1.49 -1.71 4.62
N MET A 292 2.63 -2.20 4.15
CA MET A 292 3.92 -2.05 4.84
C MET A 292 4.91 -1.26 3.99
N SER A 293 5.55 -0.23 4.56
CA SER A 293 6.66 0.47 3.89
C SER A 293 7.94 -0.36 3.89
N GLY A 294 8.90 0.02 3.04
CA GLY A 294 10.18 -0.68 2.89
C GLY A 294 10.07 -1.99 2.11
N VAL A 295 8.87 -2.35 1.65
CA VAL A 295 8.67 -3.33 0.60
C VAL A 295 8.74 -2.61 -0.75
N SER A 296 9.56 -3.13 -1.65
CA SER A 296 9.72 -2.59 -3.01
C SER A 296 9.78 -3.76 -3.98
N PHE A 297 9.18 -3.60 -5.15
CA PHE A 297 9.14 -4.64 -6.16
C PHE A 297 9.02 -4.06 -7.56
N VAL A 298 9.44 -4.85 -8.55
CA VAL A 298 9.06 -4.69 -9.95
C VAL A 298 8.05 -5.79 -10.26
N GLU A 299 6.97 -5.46 -10.98
CA GLU A 299 5.94 -6.41 -11.38
C GLU A 299 5.65 -6.32 -12.88
N ARG A 300 5.61 -7.50 -13.51
CA ARG A 300 5.09 -7.70 -14.84
C ARG A 300 3.75 -8.42 -14.73
N SER A 301 2.73 -7.78 -15.26
CA SER A 301 1.39 -8.36 -15.33
C SER A 301 1.18 -9.03 -16.70
N TYR A 302 0.38 -10.08 -16.74
CA TYR A 302 0.08 -10.89 -17.92
C TYR A 302 -1.42 -10.85 -18.24
N ARG A 303 -1.78 -11.19 -19.47
CA ARG A 303 -3.17 -11.28 -19.91
C ARG A 303 -3.60 -12.75 -19.99
N SER A 304 -4.89 -13.04 -19.84
CA SER A 304 -5.42 -14.38 -20.14
C SER A 304 -5.21 -14.73 -21.61
N CYS A 305 -4.91 -16.00 -21.92
CA CYS A 305 -4.75 -16.47 -23.29
C CYS A 305 -6.04 -16.34 -24.11
N LYS A 306 -7.22 -16.40 -23.46
CA LYS A 306 -8.50 -16.11 -24.11
C LYS A 306 -8.57 -14.67 -24.60
N ASP A 307 -8.17 -13.72 -23.77
CA ASP A 307 -8.15 -12.31 -24.17
C ASP A 307 -7.02 -12.00 -25.15
N ASP A 308 -6.11 -12.95 -25.38
CA ASP A 308 -5.07 -12.92 -26.40
C ASP A 308 -5.35 -13.81 -27.62
N GLY A 309 -6.62 -14.20 -27.82
CA GLY A 309 -7.09 -14.87 -29.03
C GLY A 309 -7.11 -16.40 -29.00
N VAL A 310 -6.76 -17.04 -27.87
CA VAL A 310 -6.80 -18.51 -27.70
C VAL A 310 -8.10 -18.94 -27.01
N ALA A 311 -9.10 -19.34 -27.80
CA ALA A 311 -10.47 -19.56 -27.31
C ALA A 311 -10.65 -20.70 -26.28
N TYR A 312 -9.78 -21.71 -26.26
CA TYR A 312 -10.01 -22.92 -25.45
C TYR A 312 -9.33 -22.92 -24.07
N THR A 313 -8.31 -22.11 -23.80
CA THR A 313 -7.60 -22.04 -22.50
C THR A 313 -7.86 -20.71 -21.79
N GLY A 314 -9.05 -20.58 -21.21
CA GLY A 314 -9.54 -19.30 -20.67
C GLY A 314 -8.81 -18.75 -19.44
N GLY A 315 -8.16 -19.60 -18.65
CA GLY A 315 -7.51 -19.22 -17.39
C GLY A 315 -5.98 -19.15 -17.45
N ASP A 316 -5.37 -19.70 -18.50
CA ASP A 316 -3.91 -19.64 -18.68
C ASP A 316 -3.46 -18.22 -19.01
N LEU A 317 -2.26 -17.84 -18.58
CA LEU A 317 -1.67 -16.54 -18.86
C LEU A 317 -0.83 -16.61 -20.14
N CYS A 318 -0.96 -15.63 -21.01
CA CYS A 318 -0.19 -15.49 -22.24
C CYS A 318 0.76 -14.30 -22.15
N TRP A 319 1.91 -14.45 -22.82
CA TRP A 319 2.89 -13.39 -22.97
C TRP A 319 2.28 -12.26 -23.80
N VAL A 320 2.63 -11.02 -23.47
CA VAL A 320 2.17 -9.87 -24.26
C VAL A 320 3.35 -8.96 -24.62
N SER A 321 4.21 -8.64 -23.65
CA SER A 321 5.43 -7.87 -23.87
C SER A 321 6.40 -8.02 -22.70
N SER A 322 7.68 -7.71 -22.94
CA SER A 322 8.68 -7.59 -21.88
C SER A 322 8.54 -6.30 -21.05
N LEU A 323 7.89 -5.27 -21.63
CA LEU A 323 7.67 -3.92 -21.09
C LEU A 323 6.38 -3.28 -21.63
N PRO A 324 5.78 -2.31 -20.92
CA PRO A 324 6.22 -1.75 -19.65
C PRO A 324 6.02 -2.69 -18.44
N VAL A 325 6.70 -2.39 -17.33
CA VAL A 325 6.51 -3.04 -16.02
C VAL A 325 6.24 -1.99 -14.95
N SER A 326 5.53 -2.35 -13.88
CA SER A 326 5.30 -1.44 -12.75
C SER A 326 6.42 -1.56 -11.73
N ILE A 327 6.92 -0.45 -11.20
CA ILE A 327 7.86 -0.43 -10.07
C ILE A 327 7.27 0.29 -8.88
N VAL A 328 7.47 -0.29 -7.69
CA VAL A 328 7.29 0.38 -6.41
C VAL A 328 8.65 0.46 -5.72
N LEU A 329 9.16 1.68 -5.53
CA LEU A 329 10.44 1.92 -4.87
C LEU A 329 10.35 3.16 -3.96
N ASN A 330 10.74 3.01 -2.70
CA ASN A 330 10.74 4.08 -1.69
C ASN A 330 9.37 4.79 -1.58
N GLY A 331 8.29 4.01 -1.61
CA GLY A 331 6.92 4.53 -1.50
C GLY A 331 6.39 5.24 -2.75
N ARG A 332 7.13 5.23 -3.87
CA ARG A 332 6.67 5.75 -5.15
C ARG A 332 6.34 4.61 -6.11
N SER A 333 5.22 4.73 -6.83
CA SER A 333 4.84 3.83 -7.91
C SER A 333 4.89 4.55 -9.26
N THR A 334 5.48 3.92 -10.27
CA THR A 334 5.56 4.41 -11.65
C THR A 334 5.73 3.22 -12.60
N GLN A 335 5.47 3.38 -13.90
CA GLN A 335 5.88 2.38 -14.88
C GLN A 335 7.32 2.59 -15.35
N ILE A 336 7.94 1.51 -15.79
CA ILE A 336 9.20 1.47 -16.52
C ILE A 336 8.88 1.03 -17.94
N MET A 337 9.40 1.79 -18.91
CA MET A 337 9.16 1.62 -20.34
C MET A 337 10.48 1.56 -21.12
N ASP A 338 10.43 1.01 -22.33
CA ASP A 338 11.52 1.11 -23.29
C ASP A 338 11.50 2.52 -23.90
N ASN A 339 12.63 3.22 -23.91
CA ASN A 339 12.77 4.52 -24.55
C ASN A 339 13.12 4.40 -26.04
N SER A 340 12.30 3.65 -26.78
CA SER A 340 12.48 3.41 -28.23
C SER A 340 13.90 2.95 -28.61
N GLY A 341 14.46 2.02 -27.82
CA GLY A 341 15.80 1.48 -28.02
C GLY A 341 16.93 2.25 -27.33
N ASN A 342 16.65 3.38 -26.68
CA ASN A 342 17.64 4.19 -25.94
C ASN A 342 17.79 3.79 -24.46
N GLY A 343 17.48 2.55 -24.13
CA GLY A 343 17.49 2.03 -22.76
C GLY A 343 16.14 2.21 -22.03
N LEU A 344 16.14 1.90 -20.74
CA LEU A 344 14.93 1.93 -19.93
C LEU A 344 14.72 3.27 -19.25
N LYS A 345 13.45 3.65 -19.08
CA LYS A 345 13.09 4.88 -18.41
C LYS A 345 11.85 4.72 -17.54
N ALA A 346 11.85 5.37 -16.38
CA ALA A 346 10.64 5.52 -15.58
C ALA A 346 9.74 6.60 -16.19
N GLU A 347 8.42 6.43 -16.09
CA GLU A 347 7.47 7.47 -16.52
C GLU A 347 7.64 8.77 -15.71
N ASP A 348 7.84 8.70 -14.39
CA ASP A 348 8.30 9.84 -13.58
C ASP A 348 9.83 9.96 -13.63
N ASP A 349 10.34 10.71 -14.61
CA ASP A 349 11.78 11.01 -14.78
C ASP A 349 12.26 12.15 -13.87
N SER A 350 11.39 12.72 -13.04
CA SER A 350 11.77 13.73 -12.03
C SER A 350 12.64 13.14 -10.92
N LEU A 351 12.67 11.80 -10.83
CA LEU A 351 13.46 11.02 -9.87
C LEU A 351 14.93 10.86 -10.25
N GLY A 352 15.27 11.02 -11.55
CA GLY A 352 16.64 10.84 -12.05
C GLY A 352 17.19 9.43 -11.87
N TRP A 353 16.31 8.41 -11.81
CA TRP A 353 16.70 7.02 -11.67
C TRP A 353 17.38 6.49 -12.94
N LYS A 354 18.45 5.73 -12.77
CA LYS A 354 18.98 4.84 -13.81
C LYS A 354 18.36 3.46 -13.64
N VAL A 355 17.65 2.98 -14.66
CA VAL A 355 16.96 1.69 -14.63
C VAL A 355 17.63 0.72 -15.58
N GLU A 356 17.95 -0.47 -15.10
CA GLU A 356 18.61 -1.53 -15.85
C GLU A 356 17.84 -2.85 -15.71
N ARG A 357 17.58 -3.52 -16.84
CA ARG A 357 17.09 -4.90 -16.90
C ARG A 357 18.26 -5.81 -17.28
N LEU A 358 18.54 -6.79 -16.45
CA LEU A 358 19.74 -7.62 -16.50
C LEU A 358 19.34 -9.11 -16.45
N THR A 359 20.27 -10.00 -16.79
CA THR A 359 20.07 -11.46 -16.83
C THR A 359 21.23 -12.20 -16.17
N GLY A 360 21.10 -13.52 -15.97
CA GLY A 360 22.14 -14.39 -15.42
C GLY A 360 22.10 -14.60 -13.90
N ALA A 361 21.06 -14.13 -13.20
CA ALA A 361 20.88 -14.41 -11.78
C ALA A 361 20.38 -15.85 -11.54
N ALA A 362 20.75 -16.46 -10.41
CA ALA A 362 20.26 -17.77 -9.96
C ALA A 362 18.85 -17.68 -9.34
N ASN A 363 17.96 -16.90 -9.94
CA ASN A 363 16.67 -16.52 -9.36
C ASN A 363 15.48 -17.32 -9.90
N GLY A 364 15.72 -18.32 -10.76
CA GLY A 364 14.70 -19.18 -11.35
C GLY A 364 13.78 -18.49 -12.38
N ALA A 365 13.91 -17.19 -12.62
CA ALA A 365 13.28 -16.51 -13.74
C ALA A 365 13.92 -16.97 -15.05
N ARG A 366 13.20 -16.83 -16.17
CA ARG A 366 13.77 -17.11 -17.49
C ARG A 366 15.01 -16.25 -17.72
N ASP A 367 16.07 -16.89 -18.19
CA ASP A 367 17.40 -16.31 -18.40
C ASP A 367 18.02 -15.67 -17.14
N GLY A 368 17.47 -15.90 -15.95
CA GLY A 368 17.88 -15.23 -14.73
C GLY A 368 17.60 -13.72 -14.75
N GLU A 369 16.50 -13.29 -15.38
CA GLU A 369 16.09 -11.88 -15.49
C GLU A 369 15.94 -11.21 -14.11
N TYR A 370 16.52 -10.02 -13.92
CA TYR A 370 16.39 -9.19 -12.71
C TYR A 370 16.49 -7.70 -13.06
N PHE A 371 16.08 -6.83 -12.13
CA PHE A 371 16.17 -5.38 -12.32
C PHE A 371 17.14 -4.75 -11.32
N LYS A 372 17.83 -3.70 -11.77
CA LYS A 372 18.66 -2.84 -10.91
C LYS A 372 18.27 -1.38 -11.14
N VAL A 373 17.97 -0.68 -10.07
CA VAL A 373 17.70 0.77 -10.09
C VAL A 373 18.78 1.48 -9.29
N THR A 374 19.43 2.47 -9.89
CA THR A 374 20.45 3.28 -9.23
C THR A 374 19.95 4.72 -9.08
N THR A 375 19.92 5.23 -7.84
CA THR A 375 19.59 6.64 -7.54
C THR A 375 20.78 7.54 -7.82
N MET A 376 20.56 8.86 -7.98
CA MET A 376 21.60 9.83 -8.41
C MET A 376 22.79 9.98 -7.45
N ASP A 377 22.68 9.42 -6.24
CA ASP A 377 23.74 9.33 -5.22
C ASP A 377 24.56 8.03 -5.32
N GLY A 378 24.23 7.15 -6.28
CA GLY A 378 24.87 5.86 -6.51
C GLY A 378 24.33 4.70 -5.68
N THR A 379 23.26 4.88 -4.90
CA THR A 379 22.63 3.77 -4.17
C THR A 379 21.91 2.83 -5.15
N GLN A 380 22.25 1.55 -5.08
CA GLN A 380 21.77 0.49 -5.97
C GLN A 380 20.72 -0.36 -5.28
N TYR A 381 19.56 -0.52 -5.92
CA TYR A 381 18.48 -1.40 -5.51
C TYR A 381 18.38 -2.55 -6.50
N PHE A 382 18.51 -3.77 -6.01
CA PHE A 382 18.42 -4.99 -6.81
C PHE A 382 17.10 -5.69 -6.53
N PHE A 383 16.41 -6.08 -7.60
CA PHE A 383 15.12 -6.75 -7.56
C PHE A 383 15.29 -8.15 -8.17
N GLY A 384 15.22 -9.18 -7.32
CA GLY A 384 15.40 -10.57 -7.72
C GLY A 384 16.80 -10.95 -8.18
N PHE A 385 17.84 -10.34 -7.62
CA PHE A 385 19.24 -10.66 -7.94
C PHE A 385 19.76 -11.92 -7.22
N ARG A 386 19.29 -12.17 -6.00
CA ARG A 386 19.79 -13.25 -5.13
C ARG A 386 19.16 -14.60 -5.51
N ASP A 387 19.80 -15.67 -5.05
CA ASP A 387 19.35 -17.03 -5.28
C ASP A 387 17.90 -17.25 -4.79
N ARG A 388 17.01 -17.71 -5.67
CA ARG A 388 15.59 -17.90 -5.33
C ARG A 388 15.37 -19.05 -4.35
N ALA A 389 16.10 -20.15 -4.48
CA ALA A 389 15.94 -21.31 -3.62
C ALA A 389 16.36 -21.02 -2.17
N ALA A 390 17.34 -20.13 -1.99
CA ALA A 390 17.81 -19.72 -0.68
C ALA A 390 16.99 -18.56 -0.07
N TYR A 391 16.49 -17.62 -0.89
CA TYR A 391 15.97 -16.33 -0.39
C TYR A 391 14.61 -15.87 -0.93
N GLY A 392 14.01 -16.58 -1.90
CA GLY A 392 12.62 -16.37 -2.32
C GLY A 392 12.27 -15.03 -2.99
N GLY A 393 13.26 -14.24 -3.46
CA GLY A 393 13.02 -12.87 -3.94
C GLY A 393 12.25 -12.72 -5.26
N VAL A 394 11.97 -13.81 -5.97
CA VAL A 394 11.29 -13.82 -7.28
C VAL A 394 10.11 -14.78 -7.28
N GLN A 395 8.94 -14.26 -7.66
CA GLN A 395 7.72 -15.02 -7.84
C GLN A 395 7.48 -15.32 -9.33
N ARG A 396 7.11 -16.56 -9.62
CA ARG A 396 6.96 -17.09 -10.98
C ARG A 396 5.58 -17.66 -11.23
N VAL A 397 5.17 -17.61 -12.49
CA VAL A 397 3.94 -18.19 -13.01
C VAL A 397 4.19 -18.78 -14.38
N GLU A 398 3.42 -19.79 -14.75
CA GLU A 398 3.49 -20.36 -16.09
C GLU A 398 2.86 -19.39 -17.09
N VAL A 399 3.57 -19.11 -18.19
CA VAL A 399 3.11 -18.18 -19.23
C VAL A 399 3.31 -18.81 -20.60
N PHE A 400 2.26 -18.74 -21.42
CA PHE A 400 2.27 -19.24 -22.77
C PHE A 400 2.81 -18.20 -23.76
N GLY A 401 3.61 -18.64 -24.73
CA GLY A 401 3.93 -17.89 -25.94
C GLY A 401 3.08 -18.39 -27.10
N ASN A 402 1.98 -17.71 -27.41
CA ASN A 402 1.02 -18.09 -28.44
C ASN A 402 1.40 -17.57 -29.84
N ASN A 403 2.30 -16.59 -29.94
CA ASN A 403 2.68 -15.98 -31.21
C ASN A 403 4.18 -16.15 -31.53
N PRO A 404 4.56 -16.24 -32.82
CA PRO A 404 5.96 -16.25 -33.23
C PRO A 404 6.74 -15.05 -32.67
N GLY A 405 7.91 -15.33 -32.10
CA GLY A 405 8.79 -14.31 -31.50
C GLY A 405 8.59 -14.11 -30.00
N GLU A 406 7.56 -14.71 -29.42
CA GLU A 406 7.34 -14.68 -27.97
C GLU A 406 8.24 -15.69 -27.24
N PRO A 407 8.60 -15.41 -25.98
CA PRO A 407 9.19 -16.40 -25.09
C PRO A 407 8.44 -17.73 -25.13
N CYS A 408 9.19 -18.81 -25.34
CA CYS A 408 8.69 -20.18 -25.23
C CYS A 408 7.66 -20.59 -26.29
N TYR A 409 7.51 -19.82 -27.37
CA TYR A 409 6.75 -20.23 -28.55
C TYR A 409 7.40 -21.41 -29.29
N VAL A 410 6.62 -22.47 -29.54
CA VAL A 410 6.96 -23.62 -30.39
C VAL A 410 5.90 -23.76 -31.50
N GLY A 411 6.33 -23.68 -32.76
CA GLY A 411 5.40 -23.70 -33.90
C GLY A 411 4.53 -24.96 -33.95
N GLY A 412 3.19 -24.77 -34.04
CA GLY A 412 2.24 -25.86 -34.26
C GLY A 412 1.91 -26.73 -33.03
N ASN A 413 2.44 -26.42 -31.85
CA ASN A 413 2.21 -27.21 -30.63
C ASN A 413 1.95 -26.32 -29.41
N PHE A 414 0.71 -25.84 -29.26
CA PHE A 414 0.32 -25.00 -28.13
C PHE A 414 0.62 -25.64 -26.76
N ASN A 415 0.55 -26.98 -26.64
CA ASN A 415 0.84 -27.65 -25.38
C ASN A 415 2.33 -27.59 -24.98
N ALA A 416 3.24 -27.26 -25.90
CA ALA A 416 4.65 -27.02 -25.61
C ALA A 416 4.99 -25.52 -25.53
N ASN A 417 4.01 -24.63 -25.74
CA ASN A 417 4.21 -23.20 -25.87
C ASN A 417 4.25 -22.46 -24.53
N HIS A 418 4.93 -23.00 -23.52
CA HIS A 418 4.89 -22.41 -22.18
C HIS A 418 6.23 -22.56 -21.46
N CYS A 419 6.48 -21.66 -20.52
CA CYS A 419 7.55 -21.80 -19.55
C CYS A 419 7.30 -20.93 -18.32
N PRO A 420 7.97 -21.20 -17.18
CA PRO A 420 7.93 -20.33 -16.02
C PRO A 420 8.52 -18.95 -16.34
N GLN A 421 7.73 -17.90 -16.12
CA GLN A 421 8.17 -16.51 -16.17
C GLN A 421 8.06 -15.89 -14.78
N ALA A 422 8.93 -14.93 -14.48
CA ALA A 422 8.75 -14.11 -13.29
C ALA A 422 7.64 -13.07 -13.53
N TYR A 423 6.72 -12.98 -12.56
CA TYR A 423 5.71 -11.92 -12.55
C TYR A 423 6.03 -10.84 -11.51
N ARG A 424 6.79 -11.15 -10.45
CA ARG A 424 7.24 -10.15 -9.47
C ARG A 424 8.68 -10.40 -9.02
N TRP A 425 9.48 -9.33 -9.03
CA TRP A 425 10.83 -9.27 -8.47
C TRP A 425 10.80 -8.36 -7.24
N ASN A 426 10.87 -8.94 -6.05
CA ASN A 426 10.99 -8.17 -4.83
C ASN A 426 12.42 -7.63 -4.69
N VAL A 427 12.57 -6.48 -4.02
CA VAL A 427 13.90 -6.01 -3.60
C VAL A 427 14.52 -7.09 -2.71
N ASP A 428 15.76 -7.46 -3.01
CA ASP A 428 16.48 -8.49 -2.26
C ASP A 428 17.88 -8.06 -1.82
N ARG A 429 18.40 -6.98 -2.41
CA ARG A 429 19.65 -6.34 -1.99
C ARG A 429 19.64 -4.84 -2.27
N VAL A 430 20.17 -4.07 -1.33
CA VAL A 430 20.49 -2.65 -1.48
C VAL A 430 21.95 -2.43 -1.12
N VAL A 431 22.66 -1.64 -1.94
CA VAL A 431 24.07 -1.30 -1.72
C VAL A 431 24.25 0.20 -1.89
N ASP A 432 24.78 0.89 -0.88
CA ASP A 432 25.12 2.31 -1.01
C ASP A 432 26.51 2.52 -1.66
N ARG A 433 26.87 3.77 -1.96
CA ARG A 433 28.15 4.10 -2.59
C ARG A 433 29.40 3.78 -1.76
N PHE A 434 29.26 3.50 -0.46
CA PHE A 434 30.34 3.06 0.42
C PHE A 434 30.43 1.52 0.52
N GLY A 435 29.50 0.81 -0.11
CA GLY A 435 29.38 -0.64 -0.06
C GLY A 435 28.66 -1.14 1.19
N ASN A 436 27.99 -0.27 1.96
CA ASN A 436 27.10 -0.71 3.04
C ASN A 436 25.93 -1.45 2.40
N THR A 437 25.47 -2.54 3.03
CA THR A 437 24.46 -3.41 2.44
C THR A 437 23.25 -3.63 3.32
N MET A 438 22.11 -3.83 2.65
CA MET A 438 20.90 -4.41 3.20
C MET A 438 20.47 -5.58 2.32
N VAL A 439 20.03 -6.68 2.93
CA VAL A 439 19.51 -7.85 2.22
C VAL A 439 18.14 -8.23 2.75
N TYR A 440 17.24 -8.63 1.85
CA TYR A 440 15.87 -9.02 2.17
C TYR A 440 15.73 -10.51 1.91
N ASN A 441 15.10 -11.21 2.85
CA ASN A 441 14.84 -12.64 2.76
C ASN A 441 13.32 -12.86 2.74
N TRP A 442 12.86 -13.59 1.73
CA TRP A 442 11.45 -13.81 1.44
C TRP A 442 11.11 -15.29 1.58
N GLN A 443 9.85 -15.57 1.90
CA GLN A 443 9.27 -16.90 1.84
C GLN A 443 8.29 -16.97 0.67
N LEU A 444 8.50 -17.95 -0.20
CA LEU A 444 7.58 -18.27 -1.28
C LEU A 444 6.50 -19.23 -0.78
N TYR A 445 5.28 -19.02 -1.27
CA TYR A 445 4.17 -19.94 -1.08
C TYR A 445 3.74 -20.45 -2.46
N GLU A 446 4.03 -21.73 -2.69
CA GLU A 446 3.82 -22.40 -3.97
C GLU A 446 2.53 -23.23 -3.96
N GLY A 447 1.94 -23.39 -5.15
CA GLY A 447 0.85 -24.32 -5.44
C GLY A 447 0.90 -24.77 -6.89
N ASN A 448 0.02 -25.70 -7.25
CA ASN A 448 -0.16 -26.12 -8.64
C ASN A 448 -1.46 -25.57 -9.23
N TYR A 449 -1.53 -25.51 -10.56
CA TYR A 449 -2.79 -25.41 -11.29
C TYR A 449 -2.71 -26.27 -12.56
N GLY A 450 -3.86 -26.66 -13.10
CA GLY A 450 -3.98 -27.52 -14.27
C GLY A 450 -3.97 -26.70 -15.56
N MET A 451 -2.78 -26.37 -16.07
CA MET A 451 -2.66 -25.60 -17.31
C MET A 451 -3.26 -26.32 -18.52
N ASN A 452 -3.67 -25.55 -19.53
CA ASN A 452 -4.25 -26.04 -20.79
C ASN A 452 -5.38 -27.07 -20.59
N ARG A 453 -6.33 -26.74 -19.70
CA ARG A 453 -7.41 -27.63 -19.24
C ARG A 453 -6.86 -28.92 -18.60
N ASN A 454 -5.91 -28.77 -17.69
CA ASN A 454 -5.32 -29.85 -16.92
C ASN A 454 -4.68 -30.95 -17.79
N THR A 455 -4.00 -30.55 -18.88
CA THR A 455 -3.07 -31.47 -19.57
C THR A 455 -1.86 -31.80 -18.70
N THR A 456 -1.41 -30.80 -17.93
CA THR A 456 -0.29 -30.89 -17.00
C THR A 456 -0.62 -30.06 -15.77
N ALA A 457 -0.30 -30.58 -14.57
CA ALA A 457 -0.24 -29.76 -13.37
C ALA A 457 1.12 -29.04 -13.31
N VAL A 458 1.11 -27.71 -13.19
CA VAL A 458 2.33 -26.89 -13.15
C VAL A 458 2.40 -26.09 -11.86
N THR A 459 3.61 -25.99 -11.30
CA THR A 459 3.89 -25.25 -10.08
C THR A 459 4.08 -23.77 -10.36
N TYR A 460 3.49 -22.93 -9.53
CA TYR A 460 3.65 -21.48 -9.55
C TYR A 460 3.70 -20.92 -8.12
N ASP A 461 4.19 -19.69 -8.00
CA ASP A 461 4.22 -18.95 -6.75
C ASP A 461 2.87 -18.22 -6.57
N ILE A 462 2.04 -18.69 -5.64
CA ILE A 462 0.76 -18.06 -5.29
C ILE A 462 1.03 -16.66 -4.68
N THR A 463 2.02 -16.57 -3.79
CA THR A 463 2.44 -15.30 -3.17
C THR A 463 3.85 -15.40 -2.58
N SER A 464 4.36 -14.29 -2.06
CA SER A 464 5.55 -14.24 -1.22
C SER A 464 5.32 -13.34 -0.01
N THR A 465 6.06 -13.59 1.07
CA THR A 465 6.00 -12.81 2.31
C THR A 465 7.41 -12.51 2.79
N LEU A 466 7.62 -11.31 3.33
CA LEU A 466 8.93 -10.91 3.85
C LEU A 466 9.18 -11.63 5.18
N LEU A 467 10.37 -12.21 5.36
CA LEU A 467 10.79 -12.87 6.60
C LEU A 467 11.75 -12.02 7.42
N SER A 468 12.75 -11.45 6.75
CA SER A 468 13.70 -10.57 7.41
C SER A 468 14.35 -9.56 6.47
N ILE A 469 14.82 -8.48 7.07
CA ILE A 469 15.75 -7.53 6.47
C ILE A 469 16.98 -7.50 7.37
N GLU A 470 18.14 -7.79 6.80
CA GLU A 470 19.42 -7.75 7.51
C GLU A 470 20.26 -6.60 6.96
N TYR A 471 20.82 -5.78 7.84
CA TYR A 471 21.49 -4.55 7.43
C TYR A 471 22.71 -4.22 8.30
N GLY A 472 23.53 -3.30 7.80
CA GLY A 472 24.74 -2.84 8.47
C GLY A 472 25.98 -3.70 8.24
N ALA A 473 25.92 -4.62 7.28
CA ALA A 473 27.11 -5.25 6.69
C ALA A 473 27.73 -4.33 5.63
N ASN A 474 28.94 -4.64 5.16
CA ASN A 474 29.62 -3.88 4.13
C ASN A 474 30.48 -4.79 3.23
N ASP A 475 30.28 -4.71 1.91
CA ASP A 475 30.93 -5.57 0.90
C ASP A 475 32.45 -5.35 0.80
N ASN A 476 32.93 -4.17 1.20
CA ASN A 476 34.35 -3.82 1.17
C ASN A 476 35.10 -4.25 2.44
N VAL A 477 34.41 -4.87 3.41
CA VAL A 477 35.01 -5.32 4.67
C VAL A 477 34.92 -6.84 4.77
N THR A 478 36.08 -7.50 4.69
CA THR A 478 36.17 -8.95 4.83
C THR A 478 35.57 -9.44 6.15
N GLY A 479 34.66 -10.41 6.07
CA GLY A 479 33.99 -10.97 7.25
C GLY A 479 32.94 -10.04 7.88
N SER A 480 32.55 -8.95 7.21
CA SER A 480 31.46 -8.10 7.67
C SER A 480 30.15 -8.86 7.72
N THR A 481 29.42 -8.69 8.82
CA THR A 481 28.14 -9.34 9.08
C THR A 481 27.09 -8.31 9.45
N PRO A 482 25.80 -8.59 9.26
CA PRO A 482 24.72 -7.68 9.63
C PRO A 482 24.77 -7.29 11.10
N THR A 483 24.54 -6.02 11.38
CA THR A 483 24.56 -5.45 12.74
C THR A 483 23.16 -5.15 13.25
N GLY A 484 22.20 -4.98 12.34
CA GLY A 484 20.78 -4.87 12.61
C GLY A 484 19.97 -5.87 11.80
N LYS A 485 18.81 -6.25 12.33
CA LYS A 485 17.85 -7.14 11.68
C LYS A 485 16.42 -6.73 11.98
N VAL A 486 15.55 -6.72 10.98
CA VAL A 486 14.10 -6.69 11.17
C VAL A 486 13.55 -8.07 10.83
N THR A 487 12.70 -8.64 11.67
CA THR A 487 12.02 -9.93 11.44
C THR A 487 10.52 -9.75 11.39
N PHE A 488 9.87 -10.53 10.54
CA PHE A 488 8.42 -10.54 10.37
C PHE A 488 7.88 -11.91 10.76
N ALA A 489 7.13 -11.96 11.86
CA ALA A 489 6.45 -13.18 12.29
C ALA A 489 5.13 -13.33 11.52
N GLN A 490 4.85 -14.56 11.11
CA GLN A 490 3.66 -14.90 10.34
C GLN A 490 2.77 -15.83 11.16
N GLY A 491 1.48 -15.52 11.16
CA GLY A 491 0.43 -16.39 11.70
C GLY A 491 -0.51 -16.82 10.59
N PHE A 492 -1.19 -17.95 10.78
CA PHE A 492 -2.26 -18.35 9.87
C PHE A 492 -3.50 -17.45 10.01
N ARG A 493 -4.24 -17.27 8.93
CA ARG A 493 -5.48 -16.48 8.90
C ARG A 493 -6.69 -17.21 9.50
N CYS A 494 -6.66 -18.52 9.73
CA CYS A 494 -7.77 -19.19 10.40
C CYS A 494 -7.84 -18.84 11.90
N PHE A 495 -9.06 -18.81 12.45
CA PHE A 495 -9.34 -18.28 13.79
C PHE A 495 -9.66 -19.33 14.86
N TYR A 496 -9.87 -20.58 14.45
CA TYR A 496 -10.27 -21.65 15.36
C TYR A 496 -9.53 -22.95 15.04
N GLY A 497 -9.15 -23.69 16.09
CA GLY A 497 -8.46 -24.97 15.98
C GLY A 497 -6.97 -24.85 15.67
N ASP A 498 -6.35 -26.00 15.42
CA ASP A 498 -4.96 -26.09 15.01
C ASP A 498 -4.83 -25.82 13.51
N CYS A 499 -4.70 -24.54 13.16
CA CYS A 499 -4.55 -24.05 11.79
C CYS A 499 -3.46 -24.74 10.97
N ALA A 500 -2.39 -25.20 11.61
CA ALA A 500 -1.26 -25.83 10.93
C ALA A 500 -1.59 -27.25 10.46
N HIS A 501 -2.54 -27.92 11.13
CA HIS A 501 -2.85 -29.34 10.92
C HIS A 501 -4.32 -29.60 10.59
N THR A 502 -5.17 -28.57 10.62
CA THR A 502 -6.59 -28.70 10.29
C THR A 502 -6.77 -29.08 8.82
N THR A 503 -7.57 -30.11 8.59
CA THR A 503 -8.06 -30.48 7.25
C THR A 503 -9.46 -29.93 6.99
N ASP A 504 -10.02 -29.17 7.94
CA ASP A 504 -11.32 -28.53 7.80
C ASP A 504 -11.17 -27.17 7.08
N PRO A 505 -11.55 -27.07 5.79
CA PRO A 505 -11.45 -25.82 5.05
C PRO A 505 -12.41 -24.72 5.54
N SER A 506 -13.42 -25.04 6.35
CA SER A 506 -14.44 -24.08 6.78
C SER A 506 -13.94 -23.06 7.81
N VAL A 507 -12.81 -23.33 8.48
CA VAL A 507 -12.18 -22.40 9.45
C VAL A 507 -11.40 -21.27 8.78
N TRP A 508 -11.21 -21.34 7.47
CA TRP A 508 -10.58 -20.31 6.65
C TRP A 508 -11.64 -19.30 6.21
N MET A 509 -11.48 -18.05 6.65
CA MET A 509 -12.54 -17.04 6.51
C MET A 509 -12.52 -16.41 5.12
N ASP A 510 -11.41 -15.80 4.75
CA ASP A 510 -11.19 -15.08 3.49
C ASP A 510 -10.10 -15.67 2.61
N THR A 511 -9.67 -16.90 2.91
CA THR A 511 -8.77 -17.69 2.09
C THR A 511 -9.58 -18.67 1.23
N PRO A 512 -9.39 -18.72 -0.09
CA PRO A 512 -10.13 -19.62 -0.99
C PRO A 512 -9.51 -21.02 -1.01
N TRP A 513 -9.75 -21.83 0.04
CA TRP A 513 -9.06 -23.12 0.19
C TRP A 513 -9.40 -24.13 -0.92
N ASP A 514 -10.53 -23.98 -1.60
CA ASP A 514 -10.91 -24.75 -2.79
C ASP A 514 -10.01 -24.50 -4.01
N GLN A 515 -9.27 -23.39 -4.04
CA GLN A 515 -8.33 -23.06 -5.12
C GLN A 515 -6.92 -23.62 -4.86
N ARG A 516 -6.71 -24.37 -3.77
CA ARG A 516 -5.44 -25.00 -3.44
C ARG A 516 -5.29 -26.32 -4.22
N CYS A 517 -4.28 -26.38 -5.08
CA CYS A 517 -3.72 -27.65 -5.57
C CYS A 517 -2.30 -27.82 -5.04
N GLU A 518 -2.00 -29.00 -4.48
CA GLU A 518 -0.69 -29.27 -3.90
C GLU A 518 0.40 -29.43 -4.95
N THR A 519 1.64 -29.06 -4.60
CA THR A 519 2.78 -29.06 -5.54
C THR A 519 3.17 -30.46 -6.04
N TRP A 520 2.82 -31.51 -5.28
CA TRP A 520 3.03 -32.90 -5.66
C TRP A 520 1.89 -33.51 -6.49
N ALA A 521 0.80 -32.77 -6.72
CA ALA A 521 -0.32 -33.25 -7.53
C ALA A 521 0.09 -33.33 -9.01
N THR A 522 -0.22 -34.45 -9.65
CA THR A 522 0.01 -34.67 -11.10
C THR A 522 -1.14 -34.16 -11.98
N SER A 523 -2.25 -33.76 -11.35
CA SER A 523 -3.44 -33.19 -11.98
C SER A 523 -4.15 -32.26 -11.00
N CYS A 524 -4.69 -31.14 -11.49
CA CYS A 524 -5.54 -30.20 -10.75
C CYS A 524 -6.88 -29.99 -11.50
N PRO A 525 -7.79 -30.99 -11.49
CA PRO A 525 -9.09 -30.86 -12.15
C PRO A 525 -9.87 -29.62 -11.66
N GLY A 526 -10.47 -28.87 -12.59
CA GLY A 526 -11.27 -27.68 -12.27
C GLY A 526 -10.49 -26.40 -11.95
N LEU A 527 -9.18 -26.49 -11.71
CA LEU A 527 -8.31 -25.36 -11.35
C LEU A 527 -7.43 -24.97 -12.53
N TYR A 528 -8.00 -24.30 -13.54
CA TYR A 528 -7.35 -24.03 -14.83
C TYR A 528 -6.73 -22.63 -14.97
N ALA A 529 -6.56 -21.91 -13.87
CA ALA A 529 -5.90 -20.60 -13.81
C ALA A 529 -4.99 -20.55 -12.57
N PRO A 530 -3.86 -19.82 -12.61
CA PRO A 530 -3.18 -19.45 -11.39
C PRO A 530 -4.07 -18.53 -10.55
N THR A 531 -3.99 -18.65 -9.23
CA THR A 531 -4.70 -17.79 -8.28
C THR A 531 -3.73 -17.23 -7.25
N PHE A 532 -3.92 -15.99 -6.84
CA PHE A 532 -3.01 -15.27 -5.96
C PHE A 532 -3.73 -14.96 -4.65
N TRP A 533 -3.19 -15.41 -3.53
CA TRP A 533 -3.76 -15.19 -2.20
C TRP A 533 -2.75 -15.63 -1.14
N THR A 534 -3.02 -15.36 0.13
CA THR A 534 -2.15 -15.75 1.24
C THR A 534 -2.91 -16.50 2.33
N LEU A 535 -2.23 -17.47 2.95
CA LEU A 535 -2.64 -18.10 4.20
C LEU A 535 -2.24 -17.31 5.44
N TYR A 536 -1.37 -16.32 5.25
CA TYR A 536 -0.67 -15.67 6.34
C TYR A 536 -1.22 -14.28 6.62
N LYS A 537 -1.19 -13.94 7.90
CA LYS A 537 -1.26 -12.58 8.44
C LYS A 537 0.07 -12.27 9.10
N MET A 538 0.44 -10.99 9.12
CA MET A 538 1.63 -10.53 9.85
C MET A 538 1.30 -10.43 11.32
N ASP A 539 1.87 -11.29 12.15
CA ASP A 539 1.68 -11.26 13.61
C ASP A 539 2.51 -10.15 14.25
N GLU A 540 3.71 -9.93 13.72
CA GLU A 540 4.66 -8.99 14.30
C GLU A 540 5.72 -8.56 13.29
N ALA A 541 6.12 -7.29 13.33
CA ALA A 541 7.40 -6.83 12.81
C ALA A 541 8.27 -6.36 13.99
N ARG A 542 9.48 -6.89 14.10
CA ARG A 542 10.38 -6.67 15.24
C ARG A 542 11.78 -6.30 14.78
N SER A 543 12.35 -5.26 15.35
CA SER A 543 13.72 -4.83 15.09
C SER A 543 14.69 -5.34 16.16
N HIS A 544 15.90 -5.68 15.74
CA HIS A 544 16.94 -6.26 16.56
C HIS A 544 18.30 -5.66 16.21
N VAL A 545 19.20 -5.63 17.19
CA VAL A 545 20.61 -5.29 17.04
C VAL A 545 21.48 -6.46 17.51
N TRP A 546 22.61 -6.68 16.86
CA TRP A 546 23.58 -7.69 17.26
C TRP A 546 24.34 -7.24 18.53
N ASP A 547 24.25 -8.02 19.60
CA ASP A 547 24.92 -7.78 20.86
C ASP A 547 26.07 -8.78 21.05
N VAL A 548 27.30 -8.27 20.89
CA VAL A 548 28.53 -9.04 21.06
C VAL A 548 28.70 -9.53 22.51
N GLY A 549 28.17 -8.81 23.49
CA GLY A 549 28.29 -9.15 24.92
C GLY A 549 27.57 -10.45 25.28
N ILE A 550 26.51 -10.80 24.55
CA ILE A 550 25.77 -12.07 24.70
C ILE A 550 25.94 -13.02 23.50
N GLY A 551 26.63 -12.59 22.44
CA GLY A 551 26.81 -13.36 21.22
C GLY A 551 25.50 -13.63 20.47
N GLY A 552 24.57 -12.67 20.45
CA GLY A 552 23.22 -12.87 19.93
C GLY A 552 22.45 -11.60 19.60
N TRP A 553 21.19 -11.74 19.20
CA TRP A 553 20.31 -10.62 18.83
C TRP A 553 19.53 -10.09 20.03
N THR A 554 19.50 -8.77 20.20
CA THR A 554 18.70 -8.07 21.21
C THR A 554 17.59 -7.27 20.55
N THR A 555 16.35 -7.41 21.05
CA THR A 555 15.18 -6.65 20.58
C THR A 555 15.33 -5.16 20.88
N VAL A 556 14.92 -4.32 19.92
CA VAL A 556 14.88 -2.85 20.05
C VAL A 556 13.44 -2.34 20.07
N ASP A 557 12.62 -2.73 19.10
CA ASP A 557 11.22 -2.29 18.98
C ASP A 557 10.37 -3.38 18.32
N TYR A 558 9.06 -3.31 18.47
CA TYR A 558 8.11 -4.14 17.74
C TYR A 558 6.78 -3.41 17.51
N ILE A 559 6.14 -3.80 16.41
CA ILE A 559 4.73 -3.54 16.13
C ILE A 559 4.03 -4.89 15.92
N ALA A 560 2.93 -5.13 16.63
CA ALA A 560 2.20 -6.40 16.56
C ALA A 560 0.70 -6.14 16.41
N PRO A 561 0.14 -6.25 15.20
CA PRO A 561 -1.30 -6.07 15.00
C PRO A 561 -2.10 -7.26 15.51
N SER A 562 -3.29 -6.98 16.05
CA SER A 562 -4.30 -7.98 16.37
C SER A 562 -5.47 -7.86 15.40
N TYR A 563 -5.90 -9.01 14.89
CA TYR A 563 -6.88 -9.08 13.82
C TYR A 563 -8.20 -9.71 14.27
N GLY A 564 -9.22 -9.53 13.44
CA GLY A 564 -10.48 -10.24 13.47
C GLY A 564 -11.04 -10.39 12.06
N PHE A 565 -12.09 -11.20 11.91
CA PHE A 565 -12.89 -11.29 10.69
C PHE A 565 -14.30 -10.80 11.00
N PRO A 566 -14.52 -9.49 11.23
CA PRO A 566 -15.86 -8.98 11.48
C PRO A 566 -16.73 -9.08 10.22
N SER A 567 -18.04 -9.29 10.41
CA SER A 567 -19.00 -9.39 9.30
C SER A 567 -19.03 -8.10 8.44
N THR A 568 -18.80 -8.20 7.14
CA THR A 568 -19.00 -7.14 6.14
C THR A 568 -20.48 -6.84 5.92
N GLY A 569 -21.34 -7.78 6.24
CA GLY A 569 -22.76 -7.65 6.04
C GLY A 569 -23.21 -7.70 4.59
N ASP A 570 -22.41 -8.35 3.77
CA ASP A 570 -22.77 -8.75 2.43
C ASP A 570 -23.72 -9.94 2.45
N TYR A 571 -24.95 -9.72 2.92
CA TYR A 571 -26.04 -10.68 2.84
C TYR A 571 -27.12 -10.17 1.86
N ILE A 572 -27.83 -11.09 1.20
CA ILE A 572 -28.98 -10.77 0.34
C ILE A 572 -30.22 -11.42 0.98
N ALA A 573 -31.22 -10.63 1.38
CA ALA A 573 -32.40 -11.14 2.07
C ALA A 573 -33.35 -11.89 1.10
N PRO A 574 -34.11 -12.92 1.53
CA PRO A 574 -34.34 -13.37 2.91
C PRO A 574 -33.39 -14.47 3.42
N ALA A 575 -32.48 -15.00 2.59
CA ALA A 575 -31.53 -16.04 3.00
C ALA A 575 -30.09 -15.62 2.65
N GLY A 576 -29.21 -15.52 3.65
CA GLY A 576 -27.80 -15.22 3.42
C GLY A 576 -27.04 -15.01 4.72
N ASP A 577 -25.98 -15.78 4.88
CA ASP A 577 -24.95 -15.57 5.90
C ASP A 577 -23.73 -14.90 5.22
N ASP A 578 -22.89 -14.22 6.00
CA ASP A 578 -21.74 -13.48 5.47
C ASP A 578 -20.61 -14.41 5.01
N THR A 579 -20.49 -14.57 3.69
CA THR A 579 -19.52 -15.47 3.06
C THR A 579 -18.15 -14.83 2.80
N SER A 580 -18.01 -13.51 2.95
CA SER A 580 -16.81 -12.71 2.65
C SER A 580 -16.38 -11.76 3.78
N PRO A 581 -16.21 -12.23 5.04
CA PRO A 581 -15.57 -11.39 6.05
C PRO A 581 -14.13 -11.06 5.62
N SER A 582 -13.65 -9.86 5.94
CA SER A 582 -12.30 -9.38 5.59
C SER A 582 -11.40 -9.35 6.82
N LEU A 583 -10.09 -9.59 6.65
CA LEU A 583 -9.11 -9.52 7.75
C LEU A 583 -8.98 -8.07 8.21
N TRP A 584 -9.46 -7.76 9.42
CA TRP A 584 -9.47 -6.41 9.98
C TRP A 584 -8.52 -6.28 11.17
N ALA A 585 -7.59 -5.32 11.12
CA ALA A 585 -6.76 -4.96 12.26
C ALA A 585 -7.52 -4.03 13.22
N TRP A 586 -7.90 -4.53 14.40
CA TRP A 586 -8.64 -3.76 15.41
C TRP A 586 -7.74 -3.17 16.50
N LYS A 587 -6.47 -3.60 16.55
CA LYS A 587 -5.48 -3.13 17.52
C LYS A 587 -4.06 -3.27 17.00
N ILE A 588 -3.18 -2.34 17.36
CA ILE A 588 -1.74 -2.44 17.11
C ILE A 588 -1.00 -2.30 18.44
N TRP A 589 -0.30 -3.34 18.86
CA TRP A 589 0.57 -3.33 20.03
C TRP A 589 1.93 -2.74 19.69
N LEU A 590 2.45 -1.94 20.61
CA LEU A 590 3.74 -1.23 20.47
C LEU A 590 4.67 -1.64 21.62
N HIS A 591 5.98 -1.71 21.37
CA HIS A 591 6.95 -2.07 22.41
C HIS A 591 6.99 -1.03 23.55
N ASN A 592 6.65 -1.46 24.78
CA ASN A 592 6.64 -0.65 26.01
C ASN A 592 5.84 0.67 25.91
N ARG A 593 4.82 0.71 25.06
CA ARG A 593 3.93 1.86 24.86
C ARG A 593 2.48 1.37 24.80
N PRO A 594 1.49 2.20 25.15
CA PRO A 594 0.09 1.84 25.00
C PRO A 594 -0.23 1.41 23.55
N PRO A 595 -1.11 0.42 23.35
CA PRO A 595 -1.52 0.01 22.01
C PRO A 595 -2.43 1.07 21.37
N ILE A 596 -2.53 1.03 20.05
CA ILE A 596 -3.50 1.79 19.28
C ILE A 596 -4.75 0.92 19.09
N ASP A 597 -5.91 1.36 19.59
CA ASP A 597 -7.20 0.72 19.27
C ASP A 597 -7.79 1.34 17.98
N ILE A 598 -8.38 0.50 17.13
CA ILE A 598 -8.86 0.88 15.81
C ILE A 598 -10.35 0.53 15.68
N GLY A 599 -11.16 1.53 15.40
CA GLY A 599 -12.56 1.39 15.02
C GLY A 599 -12.75 1.30 13.52
N GLY A 600 -13.78 0.57 13.09
CA GLY A 600 -14.17 0.48 11.69
C GLY A 600 -15.64 0.83 11.45
N ALA A 601 -15.94 1.28 10.23
CA ALA A 601 -17.29 1.35 9.67
C ALA A 601 -17.33 0.71 8.29
N ARG A 602 -18.47 0.11 7.94
CA ARG A 602 -18.67 -0.62 6.67
C ARG A 602 -19.31 0.30 5.65
N PHE A 603 -18.77 0.32 4.43
CA PHE A 603 -19.34 1.07 3.32
C PHE A 603 -19.38 0.19 2.06
N PRO A 604 -20.47 0.27 1.26
CA PRO A 604 -20.60 -0.50 0.04
C PRO A 604 -19.67 0.05 -1.04
N ASN A 605 -18.90 -0.82 -1.67
CA ASN A 605 -18.12 -0.43 -2.84
C ASN A 605 -18.95 -0.52 -4.12
N ARG A 606 -20.00 -1.34 -4.21
CA ARG A 606 -20.80 -1.52 -5.44
C ARG A 606 -21.99 -0.56 -5.50
N VAL A 607 -22.29 -0.03 -6.68
CA VAL A 607 -23.51 0.78 -6.95
C VAL A 607 -24.71 -0.11 -7.31
N PHE A 608 -24.49 -1.13 -8.14
CA PHE A 608 -25.54 -2.02 -8.67
C PHE A 608 -25.71 -3.28 -7.81
N TRP A 609 -26.33 -3.15 -6.64
CA TRP A 609 -26.60 -4.25 -5.71
C TRP A 609 -28.06 -4.28 -5.27
N GLY A 610 -28.59 -5.45 -4.93
CA GLY A 610 -29.95 -5.68 -4.44
C GLY A 610 -30.48 -7.07 -4.79
N ASN A 611 -31.58 -7.47 -4.14
CA ASN A 611 -32.18 -8.80 -4.32
C ASN A 611 -32.65 -9.05 -5.76
N ASP A 612 -33.16 -8.02 -6.44
CA ASP A 612 -33.60 -8.06 -7.83
C ASP A 612 -32.46 -8.33 -8.82
N LEU A 613 -31.24 -7.90 -8.47
CA LEU A 613 -30.02 -8.16 -9.22
C LEU A 613 -29.26 -9.38 -8.70
N ASN A 614 -29.72 -9.99 -7.58
CA ASN A 614 -29.03 -11.07 -6.90
C ASN A 614 -27.55 -10.73 -6.59
N ARG A 615 -27.30 -9.49 -6.13
CA ARG A 615 -25.95 -8.99 -5.80
C ARG A 615 -25.90 -8.30 -4.45
N ALA A 616 -24.89 -8.62 -3.66
CA ALA A 616 -24.59 -7.96 -2.40
C ALA A 616 -23.90 -6.59 -2.60
N PRO A 617 -24.00 -5.69 -1.61
CA PRO A 617 -23.40 -4.34 -1.65
C PRO A 617 -21.87 -4.30 -1.75
N MET A 618 -21.18 -5.39 -1.43
CA MET A 618 -19.71 -5.49 -1.41
C MET A 618 -19.12 -4.48 -0.40
N ASN A 619 -19.49 -4.69 0.86
CA ASN A 619 -19.13 -3.85 1.98
C ASN A 619 -17.68 -4.10 2.43
N HIS A 620 -16.91 -3.02 2.57
CA HIS A 620 -15.55 -3.07 3.11
C HIS A 620 -15.39 -2.16 4.33
N TRP A 621 -14.45 -2.50 5.22
CA TRP A 621 -14.19 -1.73 6.42
C TRP A 621 -13.24 -0.56 6.17
N ARG A 622 -13.60 0.61 6.72
CA ARG A 622 -12.78 1.82 6.75
C ARG A 622 -12.60 2.30 8.17
N ILE A 623 -11.42 2.83 8.50
CA ILE A 623 -11.13 3.35 9.84
C ILE A 623 -12.01 4.57 10.10
N ASN A 624 -12.89 4.48 11.10
CA ASN A 624 -13.72 5.61 11.52
C ASN A 624 -13.25 6.24 12.84
N TRP A 625 -12.41 5.55 13.62
CA TRP A 625 -11.71 6.15 14.74
C TRP A 625 -10.42 5.41 15.14
N LEU A 626 -9.50 6.12 15.80
CA LEU A 626 -8.26 5.61 16.39
C LEU A 626 -8.13 6.11 17.82
N LYS A 627 -7.70 5.26 18.75
CA LYS A 627 -7.31 5.68 20.12
C LYS A 627 -5.85 5.37 20.35
N SER A 628 -5.07 6.37 20.76
CA SER A 628 -3.61 6.25 20.96
C SER A 628 -3.20 5.48 22.22
N GLY A 629 -4.15 5.16 23.10
CA GLY A 629 -3.87 4.67 24.45
C GLY A 629 -3.30 5.71 25.41
N THR A 630 -3.18 6.97 24.97
CA THR A 630 -2.75 8.12 25.80
C THR A 630 -3.89 9.06 26.12
N GLY A 631 -5.12 8.77 25.70
CA GLY A 631 -6.29 9.64 25.87
C GLY A 631 -6.68 10.48 24.66
N GLN A 632 -5.95 10.37 23.53
CA GLN A 632 -6.36 10.95 22.26
C GLN A 632 -7.31 9.99 21.53
N THR A 633 -8.44 10.53 21.04
CA THR A 633 -9.29 9.86 20.06
C THR A 633 -9.30 10.67 18.76
N THR A 634 -8.92 10.05 17.65
CA THR A 634 -9.11 10.60 16.31
C THR A 634 -10.35 9.96 15.69
N THR A 635 -11.30 10.72 15.21
CA THR A 635 -12.52 10.25 14.52
C THR A 635 -12.52 10.74 13.07
N VAL A 636 -12.90 9.87 12.15
CA VAL A 636 -12.92 10.12 10.70
C VAL A 636 -14.35 9.99 10.21
N THR A 637 -14.86 11.03 9.56
CA THR A 637 -16.18 11.03 8.93
C THR A 637 -16.02 11.06 7.41
N TYR A 638 -16.58 10.07 6.73
CA TYR A 638 -16.55 9.96 5.27
C TYR A 638 -17.81 10.55 4.63
N SER A 639 -17.74 10.80 3.32
CA SER A 639 -18.90 11.12 2.49
C SER A 639 -19.90 9.98 2.45
N SER A 640 -21.18 10.30 2.23
CA SER A 640 -22.18 9.30 1.88
C SER A 640 -21.99 8.81 0.44
N GLU A 641 -22.69 7.73 0.10
CA GLU A 641 -22.88 7.28 -1.29
C GLU A 641 -23.44 8.44 -2.15
N GLU A 642 -22.81 8.69 -3.29
CA GLU A 642 -23.27 9.71 -4.26
C GLU A 642 -24.01 9.08 -5.45
N CYS A 643 -23.58 7.87 -5.82
CA CYS A 643 -24.06 7.19 -7.01
C CYS A 643 -25.18 6.21 -6.70
N THR A 644 -26.14 6.14 -7.59
CA THR A 644 -27.27 5.22 -7.54
C THR A 644 -27.43 4.58 -8.91
N ARG A 645 -28.18 3.50 -9.00
CA ARG A 645 -28.49 2.83 -10.29
C ARG A 645 -29.14 3.76 -11.32
N THR A 646 -29.70 4.88 -10.90
CA THR A 646 -30.45 5.82 -11.77
C THR A 646 -29.64 7.04 -12.20
N ASN A 647 -28.49 7.31 -11.58
CA ASN A 647 -27.70 8.53 -11.83
C ASN A 647 -26.29 8.27 -12.39
N VAL A 648 -25.97 7.02 -12.70
CA VAL A 648 -24.75 6.61 -13.41
C VAL A 648 -25.07 6.15 -14.82
N TYR A 649 -24.20 6.47 -15.78
CA TYR A 649 -24.40 6.17 -17.19
C TYR A 649 -23.06 6.03 -17.94
N ASP A 650 -22.87 4.93 -18.66
CA ASP A 650 -21.60 4.58 -19.29
C ASP A 650 -21.20 5.53 -20.42
N GLY A 651 -22.19 5.98 -21.21
CA GLY A 651 -21.98 6.90 -22.33
C GLY A 651 -21.54 8.32 -21.92
N ALA A 652 -21.48 8.61 -20.62
CA ALA A 652 -21.01 9.87 -20.03
C ALA A 652 -19.82 9.69 -19.09
N SER A 653 -19.16 8.53 -19.11
CA SER A 653 -18.05 8.22 -18.19
C SER A 653 -16.83 9.12 -18.38
N ASP A 654 -16.62 9.67 -19.59
CA ASP A 654 -15.54 10.61 -19.92
C ASP A 654 -15.75 12.04 -19.41
N HIS A 655 -16.86 12.34 -18.75
CA HIS A 655 -17.06 13.61 -18.07
C HIS A 655 -17.71 13.45 -16.71
N ASN A 656 -17.51 12.27 -16.11
CA ASN A 656 -18.12 11.86 -14.85
C ASN A 656 -17.63 12.72 -13.65
N PRO A 657 -18.49 13.55 -13.05
CA PRO A 657 -18.14 14.40 -11.90
C PRO A 657 -18.40 13.72 -10.55
N ARG A 658 -18.78 12.44 -10.54
CA ARG A 658 -19.23 11.74 -9.33
C ARG A 658 -18.11 10.89 -8.72
N ARG A 659 -18.19 10.65 -7.42
CA ARG A 659 -17.36 9.74 -6.63
C ARG A 659 -17.76 8.28 -6.87
N CYS A 660 -17.82 7.88 -8.13
CA CYS A 660 -17.94 6.48 -8.53
C CYS A 660 -17.36 6.28 -9.93
N PHE A 661 -16.95 5.06 -10.26
CA PHE A 661 -16.27 4.74 -11.51
C PHE A 661 -16.76 3.44 -12.14
N PRO A 662 -16.78 3.35 -13.48
CA PRO A 662 -17.10 2.12 -14.19
C PRO A 662 -15.92 1.13 -14.22
N GLN A 663 -16.22 -0.15 -14.20
CA GLN A 663 -15.33 -1.29 -14.47
C GLN A 663 -16.10 -2.29 -15.35
N TRP A 664 -15.38 -3.00 -16.23
CA TRP A 664 -16.00 -3.99 -17.11
C TRP A 664 -16.24 -5.32 -16.38
N GLU A 665 -17.49 -5.78 -16.32
CA GLU A 665 -17.88 -7.08 -15.77
C GLU A 665 -19.17 -7.61 -16.43
N ASP A 666 -19.31 -8.93 -16.57
CA ASP A 666 -20.53 -9.56 -17.11
C ASP A 666 -21.00 -8.93 -18.44
N ASP A 667 -20.03 -8.74 -19.34
CA ASP A 667 -20.16 -8.14 -20.67
C ASP A 667 -20.81 -6.75 -20.72
N GLN A 668 -20.69 -5.98 -19.62
CA GLN A 668 -21.12 -4.59 -19.54
C GLN A 668 -20.26 -3.79 -18.54
N TYR A 669 -20.45 -2.47 -18.46
CA TYR A 669 -19.83 -1.68 -17.40
C TYR A 669 -20.71 -1.67 -16.15
N ARG A 670 -20.07 -1.77 -14.98
CA ARG A 670 -20.68 -1.66 -13.66
C ARG A 670 -19.91 -0.69 -12.80
N TRP A 671 -20.61 -0.06 -11.86
CA TRP A 671 -20.11 1.10 -11.15
C TRP A 671 -19.78 0.82 -9.70
N TYR A 672 -18.70 1.44 -9.24
CA TYR A 672 -18.13 1.30 -7.89
C TYR A 672 -17.92 2.65 -7.22
N HIS A 673 -18.12 2.74 -5.91
CA HIS A 673 -18.04 3.96 -5.11
C HIS A 673 -16.60 4.34 -4.74
N LYS A 674 -16.36 5.65 -4.66
CA LYS A 674 -15.22 6.30 -4.00
C LYS A 674 -15.75 7.07 -2.79
N TYR A 675 -15.03 7.04 -1.67
CA TYR A 675 -15.38 7.80 -0.47
C TYR A 675 -14.31 8.84 -0.19
N VAL A 676 -14.71 10.04 0.22
CA VAL A 676 -13.77 11.09 0.65
C VAL A 676 -14.00 11.44 2.11
N VAL A 677 -12.98 11.92 2.79
CA VAL A 677 -13.07 12.36 4.19
C VAL A 677 -13.68 13.74 4.26
N TRP A 678 -14.84 13.87 4.89
CA TRP A 678 -15.41 15.19 5.20
C TRP A 678 -14.79 15.81 6.44
N ASP A 679 -14.52 14.99 7.46
CA ASP A 679 -13.99 15.47 8.73
C ASP A 679 -12.97 14.54 9.35
N VAL A 680 -11.91 15.13 9.89
CA VAL A 680 -11.06 14.51 10.89
C VAL A 680 -11.24 15.29 12.18
N THR A 681 -11.52 14.59 13.28
CA THR A 681 -11.72 15.20 14.59
C THR A 681 -10.77 14.58 15.58
N VAL A 682 -10.04 15.39 16.35
CA VAL A 682 -9.13 14.94 17.40
C VAL A 682 -9.62 15.48 18.74
N GLU A 683 -9.86 14.57 19.67
CA GLU A 683 -10.42 14.83 20.99
C GLU A 683 -9.45 14.38 22.09
N ASP A 684 -9.33 15.23 23.12
CA ASP A 684 -8.72 14.89 24.41
C ASP A 684 -9.79 14.31 25.33
N THR A 685 -9.64 13.04 25.68
CA THR A 685 -10.60 12.35 26.57
C THR A 685 -10.18 12.37 28.04
N ILE A 686 -9.01 12.94 28.36
CA ILE A 686 -8.46 12.98 29.72
C ILE A 686 -8.72 14.33 30.38
N VAL A 687 -8.38 15.40 29.67
CA VAL A 687 -8.56 16.78 30.13
C VAL A 687 -9.59 17.43 29.21
N SER A 688 -10.41 18.33 29.73
CA SER A 688 -11.45 19.00 28.92
C SER A 688 -10.87 20.06 27.97
N SER A 689 -9.89 19.69 27.12
CA SER A 689 -9.44 20.54 26.03
C SER A 689 -10.53 20.65 24.96
N PRO A 690 -10.65 21.80 24.26
CA PRO A 690 -11.47 21.89 23.07
C PRO A 690 -11.07 20.83 22.04
N MET A 691 -12.08 20.24 21.41
CA MET A 691 -11.96 19.31 20.30
C MET A 691 -11.48 20.04 19.05
N GLN A 692 -10.54 19.46 18.31
CA GLN A 692 -10.06 20.04 17.04
C GLN A 692 -10.69 19.30 15.88
N ARG A 693 -11.37 19.99 14.96
CA ARG A 693 -11.94 19.41 13.74
C ARG A 693 -11.32 20.05 12.50
N TRP A 694 -10.93 19.22 11.55
CA TRP A 694 -10.56 19.60 10.18
C TRP A 694 -11.69 19.18 9.27
N HIS A 695 -12.39 20.16 8.71
CA HIS A 695 -13.42 19.97 7.70
C HIS A 695 -12.86 20.24 6.31
N TYR A 696 -13.19 19.41 5.34
CA TYR A 696 -12.71 19.54 3.96
C TYR A 696 -13.88 19.85 3.03
N ASP A 697 -13.77 20.89 2.21
CA ASP A 697 -14.68 21.14 1.10
C ASP A 697 -13.93 20.82 -0.20
N TYR A 698 -14.46 19.88 -0.99
CA TYR A 698 -13.87 19.43 -2.25
C TYR A 698 -14.60 20.04 -3.45
N SER A 699 -13.87 20.60 -4.41
CA SER A 699 -14.48 21.12 -5.65
C SER A 699 -13.56 21.02 -6.87
N THR A 700 -14.18 21.04 -8.05
CA THR A 700 -13.49 21.16 -9.35
C THR A 700 -13.59 22.56 -9.94
N ALA A 701 -14.05 23.53 -9.15
CA ALA A 701 -14.41 24.87 -9.63
C ALA A 701 -13.23 25.70 -10.15
N ALA A 702 -11.99 25.34 -9.77
CA ALA A 702 -10.80 25.97 -10.33
C ALA A 702 -10.55 25.56 -11.80
N ALA A 703 -11.08 24.42 -12.24
CA ALA A 703 -10.88 23.88 -13.57
C ALA A 703 -11.87 24.44 -14.60
N SER A 704 -11.40 24.57 -15.84
CA SER A 704 -12.14 25.01 -17.01
C SER A 704 -11.82 24.13 -18.22
N SER A 705 -12.72 24.08 -19.20
CA SER A 705 -12.50 23.38 -20.47
C SER A 705 -13.16 24.16 -21.60
N THR A 706 -12.50 24.24 -22.74
CA THR A 706 -13.06 24.84 -23.98
C THR A 706 -14.13 23.97 -24.62
N ASN A 707 -14.21 22.69 -24.22
CA ASN A 707 -15.08 21.69 -24.83
C ASN A 707 -16.33 21.40 -23.98
N GLY A 708 -16.58 22.22 -22.94
CA GLY A 708 -17.75 22.12 -22.06
C GLY A 708 -17.36 22.01 -20.58
N ALA A 709 -18.12 22.68 -19.71
CA ALA A 709 -17.85 22.71 -18.27
C ALA A 709 -17.85 21.32 -17.62
N GLU A 710 -18.60 20.37 -18.18
CA GLU A 710 -18.66 18.97 -17.76
C GLU A 710 -17.28 18.28 -17.79
N TRP A 711 -16.44 18.54 -18.79
CA TRP A 711 -15.13 17.88 -18.90
C TRP A 711 -14.14 18.40 -17.85
N ALA A 712 -14.29 19.66 -17.45
CA ALA A 712 -13.55 20.22 -16.33
C ALA A 712 -14.01 19.62 -14.99
N SER A 713 -15.29 19.26 -14.86
CA SER A 713 -15.83 18.66 -13.65
C SER A 713 -15.49 17.18 -13.45
N ALA A 714 -14.98 16.50 -14.48
CA ALA A 714 -14.64 15.09 -14.45
C ALA A 714 -13.62 14.76 -13.35
N LEU A 715 -13.82 13.64 -12.64
CA LEU A 715 -12.93 13.18 -11.55
C LEU A 715 -12.08 11.95 -11.93
N TRP A 716 -12.39 11.32 -13.06
CA TRP A 716 -11.84 10.04 -13.46
C TRP A 716 -11.17 10.14 -14.83
N HIS A 717 -9.94 9.63 -14.87
CA HIS A 717 -9.14 9.55 -16.08
C HIS A 717 -9.27 8.15 -16.70
N TYR A 718 -9.10 8.07 -18.02
CA TYR A 718 -9.14 6.79 -18.74
C TYR A 718 -8.00 5.88 -18.28
N ASP A 719 -8.31 4.60 -18.05
CA ASP A 719 -7.29 3.60 -17.79
C ASP A 719 -6.57 3.20 -19.08
N GLY A 720 -5.34 3.72 -19.24
CA GLY A 720 -4.46 3.40 -20.35
C GLY A 720 -3.83 2.01 -20.28
N SER A 721 -4.08 1.21 -19.23
CA SER A 721 -3.45 -0.10 -19.03
C SER A 721 -3.58 -0.99 -20.26
N TRP A 722 -2.45 -1.21 -20.92
CA TRP A 722 -2.38 -1.97 -22.18
C TRP A 722 -2.75 -3.45 -22.02
N LEU A 723 -2.67 -3.97 -20.79
CA LEU A 723 -2.98 -5.35 -20.44
C LEU A 723 -4.47 -5.67 -20.47
N ILE A 724 -5.31 -4.67 -20.17
CA ILE A 724 -6.75 -4.79 -20.31
C ILE A 724 -7.08 -4.70 -21.81
N PRO A 725 -7.93 -5.58 -22.37
CA PRO A 725 -8.40 -5.44 -23.74
C PRO A 725 -9.01 -4.05 -23.99
N ALA A 726 -8.74 -3.47 -25.17
CA ALA A 726 -9.09 -2.07 -25.45
C ALA A 726 -10.60 -1.78 -25.27
N ASN A 727 -11.47 -2.75 -25.56
CA ASN A 727 -12.92 -2.66 -25.40
C ASN A 727 -13.43 -2.89 -23.97
N ARG A 728 -12.54 -3.14 -23.00
CA ARG A 728 -12.88 -3.35 -21.57
C ARG A 728 -12.27 -2.31 -20.64
N ARG A 729 -11.44 -1.40 -21.15
CA ARG A 729 -10.87 -0.28 -20.38
C ARG A 729 -11.96 0.76 -20.06
N ALA A 730 -11.78 1.51 -18.98
CA ALA A 730 -12.81 2.43 -18.46
C ALA A 730 -12.19 3.71 -17.87
N PHE A 731 -13.00 4.73 -17.59
CA PHE A 731 -12.59 5.91 -16.81
C PHE A 731 -12.56 5.57 -15.32
N SER A 732 -11.50 4.89 -14.88
CA SER A 732 -11.37 4.34 -13.53
C SER A 732 -10.10 4.76 -12.78
N GLN A 733 -9.31 5.68 -13.32
CA GLN A 733 -8.17 6.27 -12.62
C GLN A 733 -8.61 7.54 -11.86
N TRP A 734 -8.68 7.49 -10.53
CA TRP A 734 -9.07 8.63 -9.70
C TRP A 734 -8.04 9.76 -9.77
N ARG A 735 -8.46 10.95 -10.21
CA ARG A 735 -7.60 12.16 -10.28
C ARG A 735 -7.89 13.20 -9.20
N GLY A 736 -8.91 12.97 -8.37
CA GLY A 736 -9.24 13.84 -7.26
C GLY A 736 -9.81 15.20 -7.68
N TYR A 737 -9.75 16.15 -6.75
CA TYR A 737 -10.32 17.49 -6.92
C TYR A 737 -9.24 18.52 -7.24
N SER A 738 -9.60 19.56 -7.99
CA SER A 738 -8.66 20.65 -8.33
C SER A 738 -8.54 21.66 -7.19
N ASN A 739 -9.50 21.70 -6.26
CA ASN A 739 -9.55 22.63 -5.15
C ASN A 739 -10.02 21.92 -3.87
N VAL A 740 -9.30 22.16 -2.78
CA VAL A 740 -9.64 21.68 -1.44
C VAL A 740 -9.55 22.84 -0.46
N LYS A 741 -10.66 23.18 0.18
CA LYS A 741 -10.69 24.15 1.27
C LYS A 741 -10.79 23.43 2.61
N THR A 742 -9.82 23.63 3.48
CA THR A 742 -9.77 23.03 4.81
C THR A 742 -10.13 24.07 5.86
N THR A 743 -11.10 23.78 6.72
CA THR A 743 -11.44 24.59 7.90
C THR A 743 -11.06 23.83 9.16
N HIS A 744 -10.11 24.37 9.94
CA HIS A 744 -9.67 23.84 11.22
C HIS A 744 -10.24 24.68 12.37
N GLY A 745 -10.89 24.04 13.34
CA GLY A 745 -11.49 24.70 14.51
C GLY A 745 -12.60 23.83 15.15
N ASN A 746 -13.43 24.42 16.02
CA ASN A 746 -14.56 23.68 16.60
C ASN A 746 -15.64 23.38 15.55
N ALA A 747 -16.34 22.25 15.73
CA ALA A 747 -17.41 21.79 14.84
C ALA A 747 -18.64 22.72 14.81
N ASP A 748 -18.94 23.38 15.92
CA ASP A 748 -20.05 24.33 16.05
C ASP A 748 -19.70 25.76 15.57
N GLY A 749 -18.45 25.96 15.11
CA GLY A 749 -17.97 27.26 14.64
C GLY A 749 -17.61 28.25 15.75
N THR A 750 -17.58 27.82 17.02
CA THR A 750 -17.15 28.66 18.14
C THR A 750 -15.63 28.75 18.26
N GLY A 751 -15.12 29.87 18.76
CA GLY A 751 -13.68 30.07 18.96
C GLY A 751 -12.91 30.37 17.66
N PRO A 752 -11.56 30.43 17.73
CA PRO A 752 -10.72 30.65 16.55
C PRO A 752 -10.86 29.55 15.50
N GLN A 753 -10.69 29.92 14.22
CA GLN A 753 -10.64 29.00 13.09
C GLN A 753 -9.47 29.35 12.17
N GLN A 754 -8.84 28.34 11.59
CA GLN A 754 -7.85 28.49 10.52
C GLN A 754 -8.43 27.92 9.23
N VAL A 755 -8.28 28.65 8.13
CA VAL A 755 -8.78 28.21 6.82
C VAL A 755 -7.67 28.25 5.79
N THR A 756 -7.52 27.16 5.06
CA THR A 756 -6.57 27.03 3.96
C THR A 756 -7.30 26.58 2.70
N GLU A 757 -7.01 27.20 1.56
CA GLU A 757 -7.45 26.76 0.25
C GLU A 757 -6.26 26.31 -0.60
N ASN A 758 -6.30 25.08 -1.08
CA ASN A 758 -5.27 24.49 -1.92
C ASN A 758 -5.82 24.21 -3.31
N ILE A 759 -5.08 24.59 -4.34
CA ILE A 759 -5.36 24.25 -5.75
C ILE A 759 -4.33 23.23 -6.22
N PHE A 760 -4.80 22.16 -6.86
CA PHE A 760 -3.99 21.03 -7.32
C PHE A 760 -4.15 20.81 -8.81
N TYR A 761 -3.07 20.37 -9.44
CA TYR A 761 -3.12 19.72 -10.75
C TYR A 761 -3.76 18.33 -10.57
N ARG A 762 -4.70 17.98 -11.43
CA ARG A 762 -5.31 16.64 -11.50
C ARG A 762 -4.71 15.80 -12.62
N GLY A 763 -4.20 16.44 -13.67
CA GLY A 763 -3.63 15.77 -14.83
C GLY A 763 -4.69 15.28 -15.82
N MET A 764 -5.73 16.07 -16.08
CA MET A 764 -6.85 15.70 -16.97
C MET A 764 -6.62 16.10 -18.44
N ASN A 765 -5.69 17.00 -18.73
CA ASN A 765 -5.44 17.47 -20.09
C ASN A 765 -4.72 16.40 -20.92
N GLY A 766 -5.19 16.18 -22.15
CA GLY A 766 -4.69 15.14 -23.04
C GLY A 766 -5.32 13.76 -22.83
N ASP A 767 -6.23 13.61 -21.87
CA ASP A 767 -6.96 12.36 -21.67
C ASP A 767 -7.86 12.02 -22.88
N ARG A 768 -8.31 10.76 -22.93
CA ARG A 768 -9.28 10.26 -23.87
C ARG A 768 -10.66 10.89 -23.67
N THR A 769 -11.36 11.13 -24.78
CA THR A 769 -12.81 11.34 -24.78
C THR A 769 -13.50 10.27 -25.63
N THR A 770 -14.77 10.03 -25.38
CA THR A 770 -15.58 9.05 -26.12
C THR A 770 -15.74 9.46 -27.58
N ALA A 771 -15.91 10.76 -27.85
CA ALA A 771 -16.11 11.30 -29.20
C ALA A 771 -14.81 11.43 -30.01
N GLY A 772 -13.68 11.80 -29.38
CA GLY A 772 -12.45 12.17 -30.06
C GLY A 772 -11.28 11.18 -29.93
N GLY A 773 -11.33 10.25 -28.97
CA GLY A 773 -10.22 9.35 -28.68
C GLY A 773 -9.12 9.98 -27.81
N PHE A 774 -7.90 9.42 -27.80
CA PHE A 774 -6.80 9.88 -26.94
C PHE A 774 -6.28 11.27 -27.34
N GLY A 775 -5.76 12.03 -26.37
CA GLY A 775 -5.19 13.35 -26.65
C GLY A 775 -6.21 14.45 -26.90
N THR A 776 -7.51 14.18 -26.73
CA THR A 776 -8.58 15.10 -27.15
C THR A 776 -9.22 15.89 -26.03
N ARG A 777 -9.09 15.44 -24.77
CA ARG A 777 -9.58 16.24 -23.64
C ARG A 777 -8.69 17.46 -23.45
N ASN A 778 -9.31 18.63 -23.41
CA ASN A 778 -8.64 19.89 -23.05
C ASN A 778 -9.14 20.32 -21.67
N VAL A 779 -8.24 20.40 -20.68
CA VAL A 779 -8.55 20.93 -19.34
C VAL A 779 -7.47 21.91 -18.95
N THR A 780 -7.91 23.09 -18.58
CA THR A 780 -7.09 24.10 -17.93
C THR A 780 -7.67 24.42 -16.56
N PHE A 781 -6.97 25.22 -15.77
CA PHE A 781 -7.50 25.76 -14.53
C PHE A 781 -6.93 27.14 -14.24
N THR A 782 -7.53 27.82 -13.28
CA THR A 782 -7.06 29.11 -12.77
C THR A 782 -6.65 28.97 -11.31
N ASP A 783 -5.64 29.72 -10.91
CA ASP A 783 -5.27 29.88 -9.50
C ASP A 783 -5.67 31.24 -8.92
N SER A 784 -6.56 31.98 -9.61
CA SER A 784 -6.96 33.38 -9.39
C SER A 784 -6.00 34.45 -9.90
N TRP A 785 -4.72 34.14 -10.14
CA TRP A 785 -3.76 35.10 -10.72
C TRP A 785 -3.41 34.71 -12.16
N ASP A 786 -3.05 33.45 -12.35
CA ASP A 786 -2.75 32.88 -13.65
C ASP A 786 -4.02 32.16 -14.17
N HIS A 787 -4.25 32.30 -15.48
CA HIS A 787 -5.42 31.79 -16.17
C HIS A 787 -4.98 30.83 -17.27
N ASN A 788 -5.83 29.87 -17.61
CA ASN A 788 -5.56 28.86 -18.64
C ASN A 788 -4.32 27.99 -18.35
N ILE A 789 -4.03 27.69 -17.09
CA ILE A 789 -2.95 26.78 -16.69
C ILE A 789 -3.31 25.38 -17.18
N VAL A 790 -2.47 24.74 -17.97
CA VAL A 790 -2.74 23.40 -18.50
C VAL A 790 -2.70 22.36 -17.37
N ASP A 791 -3.75 21.56 -17.24
CA ASP A 791 -3.85 20.49 -16.25
C ASP A 791 -3.11 19.22 -16.71
N HIS A 792 -1.80 19.33 -16.88
CA HIS A 792 -0.96 18.33 -17.54
C HIS A 792 -0.81 17.01 -16.74
N GLU A 793 -0.86 15.85 -17.42
CA GLU A 793 -0.83 14.50 -16.80
C GLU A 793 0.34 14.30 -15.81
N ALA A 794 1.55 14.72 -16.17
CA ALA A 794 2.76 14.65 -15.34
C ALA A 794 2.66 15.37 -13.97
N MET A 795 1.66 16.24 -13.80
CA MET A 795 1.48 17.05 -12.59
C MET A 795 0.43 16.47 -11.63
N GLN A 796 -0.13 15.30 -11.90
CA GLN A 796 -1.16 14.68 -11.07
C GLN A 796 -0.86 14.79 -9.55
N GLY A 797 -1.79 15.38 -8.81
CA GLY A 797 -1.74 15.52 -7.35
C GLY A 797 -0.74 16.57 -6.84
N LYS A 798 0.01 17.25 -7.71
CA LYS A 798 0.94 18.31 -7.30
C LYS A 798 0.18 19.58 -6.93
N LEU A 799 0.65 20.26 -5.89
CA LEU A 799 0.11 21.53 -5.43
C LEU A 799 0.49 22.64 -6.42
N ARG A 800 -0.51 23.39 -6.91
CA ARG A 800 -0.30 24.62 -7.68
C ARG A 800 -0.27 25.85 -6.77
N ARG A 801 -1.17 25.93 -5.79
CA ARG A 801 -1.30 27.07 -4.88
C ARG A 801 -1.77 26.62 -3.52
N SER A 802 -1.21 27.21 -2.46
CA SER A 802 -1.80 27.19 -1.12
C SER A 802 -2.08 28.62 -0.66
N MET A 803 -3.23 28.85 -0.04
CA MET A 803 -3.68 30.16 0.41
C MET A 803 -4.27 30.05 1.81
N VAL A 804 -3.86 30.91 2.73
CA VAL A 804 -4.33 30.93 4.13
C VAL A 804 -5.21 32.15 4.35
N PHE A 805 -6.30 31.99 5.09
CA PHE A 805 -7.29 33.04 5.38
C PHE A 805 -7.32 33.41 6.87
N ASP A 806 -7.61 34.67 7.14
CA ASP A 806 -7.88 35.18 8.50
C ASP A 806 -9.27 34.75 8.97
N GLY A 807 -9.36 33.56 9.57
CA GLY A 807 -10.63 32.96 9.94
C GLY A 807 -11.47 32.50 8.73
N ARG A 808 -12.74 32.16 8.98
CA ARG A 808 -13.59 31.46 7.99
C ARG A 808 -14.09 32.32 6.85
N THR A 809 -14.39 33.58 7.13
CA THR A 809 -14.95 34.56 6.18
C THR A 809 -14.04 35.76 5.97
N GLY A 810 -12.82 35.73 6.52
CA GLY A 810 -11.88 36.82 6.36
C GLY A 810 -11.17 36.81 5.02
N VAL A 811 -10.30 37.80 4.85
CA VAL A 811 -9.43 37.91 3.67
C VAL A 811 -8.28 36.91 3.77
N TRP A 812 -7.67 36.58 2.64
CA TRP A 812 -6.43 35.82 2.65
C TRP A 812 -5.30 36.66 3.27
N ILE A 813 -4.36 35.99 3.94
CA ILE A 813 -3.22 36.62 4.63
C ILE A 813 -1.87 36.15 4.10
N SER A 814 -1.80 34.95 3.51
CA SER A 814 -0.62 34.48 2.81
C SER A 814 -0.99 33.52 1.69
N ALA A 815 -0.13 33.43 0.68
CA ALA A 815 -0.26 32.47 -0.41
C ALA A 815 1.12 32.02 -0.90
N VAL A 816 1.22 30.79 -1.37
CA VAL A 816 2.38 30.26 -2.10
C VAL A 816 1.88 29.68 -3.40
N ARG A 817 2.51 30.05 -4.52
CA ARG A 817 2.24 29.54 -5.87
C ARG A 817 3.45 28.79 -6.42
N HIS A 818 3.18 27.69 -7.11
CA HIS A 818 4.16 26.74 -7.61
C HIS A 818 4.08 26.63 -9.13
N HIS A 819 5.15 26.98 -9.85
CA HIS A 819 5.23 27.00 -11.30
C HIS A 819 6.26 25.98 -11.77
N PRO A 820 5.82 24.77 -12.15
CA PRO A 820 6.70 23.75 -12.66
C PRO A 820 6.84 23.83 -14.18
N THR A 821 8.02 23.48 -14.67
CA THR A 821 8.26 23.18 -16.09
C THR A 821 8.15 21.68 -16.30
N ILE A 822 7.47 21.31 -17.38
CA ILE A 822 7.24 19.92 -17.77
C ILE A 822 7.97 19.64 -19.07
N THR A 823 8.80 18.61 -19.07
CA THR A 823 9.58 18.18 -20.24
C THR A 823 9.31 16.72 -20.52
N GLN A 824 8.98 16.38 -21.77
CA GLN A 824 8.97 14.97 -22.20
C GLN A 824 10.41 14.52 -22.39
N THR A 825 10.82 13.45 -21.70
CA THR A 825 12.20 12.96 -21.72
C THR A 825 12.33 11.54 -22.30
N GLY A 826 11.22 10.93 -22.72
CA GLY A 826 11.18 9.63 -23.38
C GLY A 826 9.79 9.28 -23.91
N GLY A 827 9.72 8.23 -24.73
CA GLY A 827 8.49 7.76 -25.37
C GLY A 827 8.55 6.30 -25.81
N GLN A 828 7.44 5.58 -25.66
CA GLN A 828 7.24 4.22 -26.19
C GLN A 828 5.94 4.15 -26.98
N TYR A 829 6.02 3.79 -28.25
CA TYR A 829 4.84 3.52 -29.07
C TYR A 829 4.21 2.17 -28.68
N MET A 830 2.91 2.16 -28.35
CA MET A 830 2.21 0.95 -27.90
C MET A 830 1.35 0.28 -28.98
N GLY A 831 0.93 1.03 -30.00
CA GLY A 831 0.11 0.51 -31.10
C GLY A 831 -1.31 0.06 -30.72
N GLY A 832 -2.09 -0.38 -31.72
CA GLY A 832 -3.39 -1.04 -31.51
C GLY A 832 -4.46 -0.22 -30.79
N GLY A 833 -4.41 1.11 -30.87
CA GLY A 833 -5.36 1.99 -30.18
C GLY A 833 -5.12 2.12 -28.68
N THR A 834 -3.92 1.81 -28.19
CA THR A 834 -3.44 2.07 -26.82
C THR A 834 -2.67 3.40 -26.79
N PRO A 835 -2.76 4.20 -25.72
CA PRO A 835 -1.97 5.44 -25.64
C PRO A 835 -0.48 5.10 -25.57
N ASP A 836 0.34 5.91 -26.22
CA ASP A 836 1.79 5.83 -26.09
C ASP A 836 2.22 6.18 -24.67
N LEU A 837 3.20 5.46 -24.15
CA LEU A 837 3.78 5.74 -22.85
C LEU A 837 4.79 6.87 -22.99
N LYS A 838 4.83 7.75 -21.99
CA LYS A 838 5.71 8.91 -21.99
C LYS A 838 6.43 9.03 -20.66
N ALA A 839 7.73 9.32 -20.75
CA ALA A 839 8.49 9.74 -19.59
C ALA A 839 8.44 11.25 -19.48
N TRP A 840 7.98 11.73 -18.33
CA TRP A 840 7.82 13.14 -18.02
C TRP A 840 8.75 13.54 -16.88
N ARG A 841 9.32 14.72 -17.01
CA ARG A 841 10.05 15.38 -15.94
C ARG A 841 9.31 16.66 -15.56
N ALA A 842 8.89 16.74 -14.31
CA ALA A 842 8.17 17.88 -13.75
C ALA A 842 9.02 18.51 -12.64
N LEU A 843 9.62 19.68 -12.92
CA LEU A 843 10.51 20.37 -11.97
C LEU A 843 9.95 21.75 -11.64
N GLU A 844 9.95 22.10 -10.36
CA GLU A 844 9.57 23.42 -9.86
C GLU A 844 10.57 24.47 -10.34
N THR A 845 10.20 25.31 -11.31
CA THR A 845 11.08 26.33 -11.89
C THR A 845 10.82 27.72 -11.35
N THR A 846 9.64 28.01 -10.83
CA THR A 846 9.37 29.27 -10.11
C THR A 846 8.48 29.01 -8.90
N THR A 847 8.79 29.62 -7.76
CA THR A 847 7.92 29.67 -6.58
C THR A 847 7.68 31.11 -6.19
N ILE A 848 6.42 31.49 -5.94
CA ILE A 848 6.05 32.86 -5.54
C ILE A 848 5.32 32.81 -4.20
N ALA A 849 5.91 33.43 -3.18
CA ALA A 849 5.29 33.61 -1.86
C ALA A 849 4.72 35.03 -1.73
N GLN A 850 3.52 35.15 -1.17
CA GLN A 850 2.85 36.42 -0.92
C GLN A 850 2.40 36.47 0.54
N THR A 851 2.60 37.60 1.19
CA THR A 851 2.16 37.85 2.57
C THR A 851 1.51 39.22 2.67
N VAL A 852 0.35 39.29 3.30
CA VAL A 852 -0.32 40.55 3.62
C VAL A 852 0.43 41.24 4.76
N MET A 853 0.79 42.49 4.56
CA MET A 853 1.48 43.32 5.55
C MET A 853 0.47 44.25 6.25
N ALA A 854 0.91 45.03 7.24
CA ALA A 854 0.05 46.01 7.90
C ALA A 854 -0.41 47.09 6.90
N GLY A 855 -1.69 47.07 6.49
CA GLY A 855 -2.28 47.96 5.47
C GLY A 855 -2.79 47.18 4.23
N PRO A 856 -3.17 47.85 3.12
CA PRO A 856 -3.55 47.18 1.87
C PRO A 856 -2.32 46.75 1.03
N THR A 857 -1.16 46.57 1.65
CA THR A 857 0.11 46.25 0.97
C THR A 857 0.45 44.77 1.12
N TYR A 858 1.05 44.21 0.07
CA TYR A 858 1.49 42.82 0.02
C TYR A 858 2.99 42.81 -0.18
N ARG A 859 3.69 41.89 0.49
CA ARG A 859 5.07 41.52 0.15
C ARG A 859 5.03 40.31 -0.77
N LEU A 860 5.73 40.39 -1.89
CA LEU A 860 5.87 39.30 -2.85
C LEU A 860 7.34 38.88 -2.93
N ALA A 861 7.62 37.60 -2.75
CA ALA A 861 8.94 37.04 -2.97
C ALA A 861 8.89 35.96 -4.04
N GLN A 862 9.88 35.94 -4.93
CA GLN A 862 9.96 34.99 -6.04
C GLN A 862 11.33 34.33 -6.10
N ILE A 863 11.32 33.01 -6.28
CA ILE A 863 12.52 32.21 -6.55
C ILE A 863 12.34 31.54 -7.91
N ASP A 864 13.30 31.76 -8.81
CA ASP A 864 13.40 31.03 -10.08
C ASP A 864 14.57 30.04 -10.02
N THR A 865 14.34 28.82 -10.52
CA THR A 865 15.34 27.75 -10.57
C THR A 865 15.48 27.23 -11.99
N THR A 866 16.71 27.29 -12.51
CA THR A 866 17.11 26.62 -13.74
C THR A 866 17.71 25.26 -13.41
N TYR A 867 17.37 24.23 -14.18
CA TYR A 867 17.86 22.87 -14.00
C TYR A 867 18.78 22.45 -15.13
N ASP A 868 19.56 21.41 -14.87
CA ASP A 868 20.30 20.69 -15.91
C ASP A 868 19.34 20.08 -16.94
N ALA A 869 19.72 20.09 -18.22
CA ALA A 869 18.88 19.56 -19.29
C ALA A 869 18.78 18.02 -19.24
N THR A 870 19.81 17.34 -18.73
CA THR A 870 19.90 15.87 -18.70
C THR A 870 19.38 15.30 -17.40
N TYR A 871 19.65 15.93 -16.26
CA TYR A 871 19.33 15.43 -14.92
C TYR A 871 18.45 16.40 -14.14
N PRO A 872 17.58 15.92 -13.23
CA PRO A 872 16.72 16.78 -12.42
C PRO A 872 17.47 17.44 -11.25
N ILE A 873 18.52 18.21 -11.55
CA ILE A 873 19.38 18.90 -10.57
C ILE A 873 19.47 20.41 -10.89
N PRO A 874 19.40 21.30 -9.89
CA PRO A 874 19.39 22.75 -10.11
C PRO A 874 20.78 23.30 -10.46
N THR A 875 20.92 24.06 -11.54
CA THR A 875 22.18 24.68 -11.97
C THR A 875 22.25 26.18 -11.69
N PHE A 876 21.10 26.84 -11.49
CA PHE A 876 21.03 28.25 -11.16
C PHE A 876 19.77 28.53 -10.35
N VAL A 877 19.88 29.34 -9.30
CA VAL A 877 18.74 29.81 -8.49
C VAL A 877 18.81 31.32 -8.40
N LYS A 878 17.77 32.01 -8.85
CA LYS A 878 17.60 33.45 -8.67
C LYS A 878 16.51 33.72 -7.63
N ASP A 879 16.91 34.21 -6.47
CA ASP A 879 16.02 34.81 -5.50
C ASP A 879 15.87 36.30 -5.87
N HIS A 880 14.67 36.71 -6.24
CA HIS A 880 14.38 38.11 -6.59
C HIS A 880 14.06 38.98 -5.37
N GLY A 881 14.22 38.47 -4.15
CA GLY A 881 13.94 39.23 -2.95
C GLY A 881 12.48 39.67 -2.88
N ASP A 882 12.23 40.93 -2.54
CA ASP A 882 10.90 41.54 -2.54
C ASP A 882 10.58 42.23 -3.87
N ILE A 883 9.77 41.57 -4.70
CA ILE A 883 9.35 42.10 -6.02
C ILE A 883 8.14 43.04 -5.95
N SER A 884 7.60 43.28 -4.74
CA SER A 884 6.41 44.13 -4.57
C SER A 884 6.72 45.62 -4.47
N ASP A 885 7.95 45.97 -4.08
CA ASP A 885 8.40 47.36 -3.93
C ASP A 885 9.37 47.73 -5.08
N PRO A 886 8.92 48.52 -6.08
CA PRO A 886 9.77 48.90 -7.20
C PRO A 886 10.95 49.79 -6.79
N THR A 887 10.95 50.36 -5.58
CA THR A 887 12.07 51.18 -5.07
C THR A 887 13.26 50.32 -4.64
N ILE A 888 13.04 49.05 -4.28
CA ILE A 888 14.09 48.07 -3.99
C ILE A 888 14.73 47.60 -5.30
N GLY A 889 13.93 47.48 -6.36
CA GLY A 889 14.40 47.07 -7.69
C GLY A 889 15.04 45.68 -7.65
N THR A 890 16.31 45.56 -8.05
CA THR A 890 17.09 44.31 -7.98
C THR A 890 18.17 44.37 -6.90
N SER A 891 18.06 45.26 -5.92
CA SER A 891 19.13 45.49 -4.93
C SER A 891 19.24 44.36 -3.89
N ASP A 892 18.15 43.67 -3.63
CA ASP A 892 18.07 42.50 -2.76
C ASP A 892 18.07 41.16 -3.53
N ASP A 893 18.10 41.18 -4.86
CA ASP A 893 18.27 40.00 -5.71
C ASP A 893 19.55 39.21 -5.34
N ARG A 894 19.45 37.88 -5.28
CA ARG A 894 20.58 36.97 -5.05
C ARG A 894 20.57 35.84 -6.07
N CYS A 895 21.68 35.67 -6.77
CA CYS A 895 21.82 34.66 -7.82
C CYS A 895 22.85 33.62 -7.42
N ALA A 896 22.44 32.37 -7.26
CA ALA A 896 23.30 31.25 -6.94
C ALA A 896 23.52 30.37 -8.18
N THR A 897 24.73 30.37 -8.73
CA THR A 897 25.15 29.40 -9.76
C THR A 897 25.68 28.15 -9.07
N ILE A 898 25.09 27.00 -9.40
CA ILE A 898 25.47 25.68 -8.88
C ILE A 898 26.09 24.89 -10.03
N SER A 899 27.35 24.49 -9.85
CA SER A 899 28.03 23.56 -10.74
C SER A 899 28.26 22.23 -10.03
N TYR A 900 28.24 21.15 -10.80
CA TYR A 900 28.41 19.79 -10.31
C TYR A 900 29.78 19.24 -10.72
N VAL A 901 30.21 18.19 -10.05
CA VAL A 901 31.38 17.41 -10.47
C VAL A 901 31.11 16.76 -11.82
N THR A 902 32.17 16.42 -12.56
CA THR A 902 32.01 15.55 -13.74
C THR A 902 31.38 14.23 -13.28
N PRO A 903 30.21 13.84 -13.80
CA PRO A 903 29.47 12.70 -13.27
C PRO A 903 30.17 11.37 -13.60
N ASP A 904 30.13 10.42 -12.68
CA ASP A 904 30.46 9.02 -12.96
C ASP A 904 29.19 8.28 -13.37
N LEU A 905 28.98 8.13 -14.68
CA LEU A 905 27.77 7.49 -15.24
C LEU A 905 27.75 5.96 -15.08
N THR A 906 28.90 5.35 -14.77
CA THR A 906 28.97 3.92 -14.49
C THR A 906 28.32 3.64 -13.14
N LYS A 907 28.65 4.46 -12.13
CA LYS A 907 28.10 4.39 -10.78
C LYS A 907 26.86 5.24 -10.57
N HIS A 908 26.48 6.05 -11.56
CA HIS A 908 25.38 7.02 -11.49
C HIS A 908 25.55 8.05 -10.37
N LEU A 909 26.80 8.52 -10.16
CA LEU A 909 27.13 9.60 -9.22
C LEU A 909 26.97 10.95 -9.93
N VAL A 910 25.76 11.52 -9.87
CA VAL A 910 25.38 12.67 -10.71
C VAL A 910 25.13 13.94 -9.88
N ASN A 911 24.56 13.81 -8.69
CA ASN A 911 24.10 14.97 -7.90
C ASN A 911 25.11 15.42 -6.83
N PHE A 912 26.38 15.62 -7.23
CA PHE A 912 27.45 16.06 -6.31
C PHE A 912 27.97 17.45 -6.67
N HIS A 913 27.76 18.41 -5.78
CA HIS A 913 28.09 19.82 -6.01
C HIS A 913 29.61 19.99 -6.18
N LYS A 914 30.06 20.67 -7.23
CA LYS A 914 31.45 21.13 -7.37
C LYS A 914 31.64 22.49 -6.73
N GLN A 915 30.75 23.43 -7.02
CA GLN A 915 30.86 24.81 -6.56
C GLN A 915 29.51 25.50 -6.59
N THR A 916 29.23 26.30 -5.56
CA THR A 916 28.12 27.25 -5.52
C THR A 916 28.70 28.66 -5.43
N LEU A 917 28.28 29.57 -6.30
CA LEU A 917 28.66 30.99 -6.27
C LEU A 917 27.41 31.84 -6.17
N THR A 918 27.35 32.71 -5.16
CA THR A 918 26.23 33.64 -4.96
C THR A 918 26.66 35.05 -5.33
N THR A 919 25.92 35.70 -6.21
CA THR A 919 26.15 37.08 -6.64
C THR A 919 24.93 37.98 -6.39
N THR A 920 25.10 39.28 -6.65
CA THR A 920 24.05 40.32 -6.69
C THR A 920 23.14 40.25 -7.93
N CYS A 921 23.23 39.18 -8.74
CA CYS A 921 22.50 39.05 -10.02
C CYS A 921 22.89 40.02 -11.15
N ALA A 922 24.03 40.73 -11.04
CA ALA A 922 24.55 41.53 -12.15
C ALA A 922 24.72 40.70 -13.43
N THR A 923 24.33 41.24 -14.59
CA THR A 923 24.39 40.53 -15.89
C THR A 923 25.81 40.19 -16.32
N ALA A 924 26.77 41.03 -15.95
CA ALA A 924 28.20 40.77 -16.07
C ALA A 924 28.84 41.04 -14.70
N PRO A 925 28.84 40.05 -13.78
CA PRO A 925 29.33 40.26 -12.42
C PRO A 925 30.79 40.73 -12.41
N ILE A 926 31.08 41.79 -11.66
CA ILE A 926 32.44 42.18 -11.30
C ILE A 926 32.82 41.55 -9.95
N ALA A 927 34.07 41.73 -9.51
CA ALA A 927 34.54 41.12 -8.26
C ALA A 927 33.67 41.49 -7.04
N ALA A 928 33.20 42.75 -6.96
CA ALA A 928 32.36 43.22 -5.86
C ALA A 928 30.94 42.59 -5.84
N ASP A 929 30.50 41.97 -6.94
CA ASP A 929 29.19 41.35 -7.02
C ASP A 929 29.14 39.95 -6.41
N TYR A 930 30.29 39.33 -6.12
CA TYR A 930 30.34 38.00 -5.50
C TYR A 930 30.17 38.11 -3.98
N LEU A 931 29.02 37.68 -3.49
CA LEU A 931 28.61 37.79 -2.09
C LEU A 931 29.07 36.57 -1.27
N ALA A 932 29.04 35.40 -1.89
CA ALA A 932 29.48 34.16 -1.26
C ALA A 932 29.94 33.15 -2.31
N GLY A 933 30.70 32.16 -1.88
CA GLY A 933 31.05 31.03 -2.71
C GLY A 933 31.52 29.86 -1.88
N THR A 934 31.22 28.65 -2.33
CA THR A 934 31.66 27.41 -1.69
C THR A 934 32.13 26.43 -2.75
N GLN A 935 33.30 25.83 -2.55
CA GLN A 935 33.86 24.78 -3.40
C GLN A 935 33.91 23.48 -2.61
N PHE A 936 33.57 22.38 -3.27
CA PHE A 936 33.51 21.05 -2.69
C PHE A 936 34.48 20.11 -3.41
N PHE A 937 35.19 19.31 -2.63
CA PHE A 937 36.22 18.39 -3.11
C PHE A 937 35.95 17.01 -2.54
N TYR A 938 35.95 16.00 -3.41
CA TYR A 938 35.55 14.65 -3.06
C TYR A 938 36.71 13.67 -3.12
N ASP A 939 36.57 12.57 -2.37
CA ASP A 939 37.43 11.40 -2.44
C ASP A 939 38.94 11.69 -2.28
N GLY A 940 39.29 12.74 -1.53
CA GLY A 940 40.66 13.18 -1.30
C GLY A 940 41.31 13.91 -2.49
N SER A 941 40.57 14.15 -3.56
CA SER A 941 41.04 14.91 -4.73
C SER A 941 41.31 16.36 -4.36
N ASN A 942 42.42 16.91 -4.86
CA ASN A 942 42.70 18.35 -4.81
C ASN A 942 42.24 19.08 -6.09
N THR A 943 41.67 18.35 -7.05
CA THR A 943 41.17 18.89 -8.31
C THR A 943 39.69 19.20 -8.18
N LEU A 944 39.33 20.48 -8.31
CA LEU A 944 37.94 20.93 -8.22
C LEU A 944 37.11 20.31 -9.35
N GLY A 945 36.00 19.66 -8.99
CA GLY A 945 35.09 19.03 -9.95
C GLY A 945 35.46 17.61 -10.35
N ALA A 946 36.49 17.02 -9.76
CA ALA A 946 36.85 15.62 -9.96
C ALA A 946 36.37 14.75 -8.80
N LEU A 947 35.83 13.58 -9.14
CA LEU A 947 35.66 12.46 -8.21
C LEU A 947 36.94 11.62 -8.15
N GLY A 948 37.01 10.69 -7.20
CA GLY A 948 38.02 9.62 -7.22
C GLY A 948 37.89 8.74 -8.47
N THR A 949 38.83 7.82 -8.67
CA THR A 949 38.78 6.84 -9.77
C THR A 949 38.57 5.42 -9.25
N GLY A 950 37.97 4.55 -10.09
CA GLY A 950 37.77 3.13 -9.76
C GLY A 950 37.05 2.93 -8.43
N ALA A 951 37.60 2.11 -7.54
CA ALA A 951 37.01 1.83 -6.21
C ALA A 951 36.96 3.05 -5.28
N ASN A 952 37.76 4.10 -5.54
CA ASN A 952 37.81 5.31 -4.72
C ASN A 952 36.76 6.36 -5.12
N ALA A 953 36.07 6.21 -6.25
CA ALA A 953 34.99 7.09 -6.66
C ALA A 953 33.74 6.84 -5.81
N LYS A 954 33.66 7.47 -4.62
CA LYS A 954 32.58 7.32 -3.64
C LYS A 954 31.84 8.63 -3.41
N ALA A 955 32.31 9.72 -4.00
CA ALA A 955 31.82 11.06 -3.76
C ALA A 955 31.70 11.40 -2.26
N ALA A 956 32.72 11.01 -1.49
CA ALA A 956 32.85 11.36 -0.09
C ALA A 956 33.35 12.82 0.02
N LEU A 957 32.62 13.71 0.68
CA LEU A 957 32.99 15.13 0.77
C LEU A 957 34.20 15.31 1.70
N THR A 958 35.39 15.43 1.12
CA THR A 958 36.66 15.44 1.87
C THR A 958 37.22 16.82 2.15
N LYS A 959 36.81 17.85 1.41
CA LYS A 959 37.29 19.22 1.63
C LYS A 959 36.29 20.25 1.12
N THR A 960 36.16 21.33 1.87
CA THR A 960 35.31 22.48 1.52
C THR A 960 36.14 23.76 1.62
N LYS A 961 36.03 24.62 0.61
CA LYS A 961 36.57 25.98 0.65
C LYS A 961 35.45 27.00 0.55
N ALA A 962 35.59 28.13 1.24
CA ALA A 962 34.69 29.26 1.10
C ALA A 962 35.40 30.43 0.40
N LEU A 963 34.63 31.24 -0.32
CA LEU A 963 35.11 32.49 -0.89
C LEU A 963 35.46 33.44 0.26
N LYS A 964 36.72 33.88 0.34
CA LYS A 964 37.17 34.86 1.34
C LYS A 964 36.99 36.28 0.83
N THR A 965 37.37 36.49 -0.43
CA THR A 965 37.29 37.76 -1.15
C THR A 965 37.24 37.40 -2.63
N SER A 966 36.62 38.19 -3.48
CA SER A 966 36.78 38.08 -4.92
C SER A 966 37.75 39.16 -5.39
N THR A 967 38.83 38.78 -6.08
CA THR A 967 39.79 39.74 -6.65
C THR A 967 39.66 39.89 -8.16
N ALA A 968 38.95 38.97 -8.81
CA ALA A 968 38.61 38.99 -10.22
C ALA A 968 37.24 38.34 -10.46
N ALA A 969 36.68 38.53 -11.66
CA ALA A 969 35.44 37.89 -12.10
C ALA A 969 35.73 36.94 -13.28
N PRO A 970 35.46 35.62 -13.15
CA PRO A 970 35.03 34.92 -11.94
C PRO A 970 36.16 34.81 -10.88
N PRO A 971 35.82 34.57 -9.59
CA PRO A 971 36.79 34.40 -8.51
C PRO A 971 37.82 33.32 -8.83
N GLN A 972 39.09 33.59 -8.54
CA GLN A 972 40.20 32.69 -8.85
C GLN A 972 40.42 31.66 -7.73
N ALA A 973 41.19 30.59 -7.97
CA ALA A 973 41.42 29.59 -6.91
C ALA A 973 42.05 30.15 -5.63
N ALA A 974 42.84 31.25 -5.74
CA ALA A 974 43.45 31.94 -4.61
C ALA A 974 42.47 32.79 -3.77
N ASP A 975 41.28 33.08 -4.31
CA ASP A 975 40.21 33.81 -3.63
C ASP A 975 39.47 32.94 -2.59
N PHE A 976 39.64 31.61 -2.66
CA PHE A 976 39.02 30.63 -1.79
C PHE A 976 39.98 30.15 -0.70
N VAL A 977 39.47 30.07 0.53
CA VAL A 977 40.20 29.51 1.66
C VAL A 977 39.55 28.22 2.15
N GLU A 978 40.36 27.25 2.55
CA GLU A 978 39.87 26.01 3.17
C GLU A 978 39.16 26.35 4.48
N ILE A 979 37.90 25.93 4.60
CA ILE A 979 37.11 26.09 5.82
C ILE A 979 36.90 24.78 6.56
N GLY A 980 37.14 23.66 5.87
CA GLY A 980 37.26 22.37 6.53
C GLY A 980 37.69 21.26 5.58
N ARG A 981 38.23 20.19 6.18
CA ARG A 981 38.51 18.93 5.49
C ARG A 981 38.17 17.75 6.41
N THR A 982 37.78 16.64 5.81
CA THR A 982 37.27 15.47 6.51
C THR A 982 37.82 14.20 5.87
N THR A 983 38.16 13.21 6.69
CA THR A 983 38.46 11.85 6.24
C THR A 983 37.37 10.89 6.72
N PHE A 984 37.19 9.79 5.98
CA PHE A 984 36.15 8.81 6.27
C PHE A 984 36.75 7.42 6.36
N ASP A 985 36.08 6.55 7.11
CA ASP A 985 36.35 5.12 7.07
C ASP A 985 35.64 4.44 5.88
N VAL A 986 35.75 3.12 5.82
CA VAL A 986 35.15 2.29 4.77
C VAL A 986 33.61 2.35 4.72
N TYR A 987 32.96 2.66 5.85
CA TYR A 987 31.50 2.79 5.98
C TYR A 987 31.00 4.20 5.63
N GLY A 988 31.90 5.17 5.43
CA GLY A 988 31.55 6.58 5.24
C GLY A 988 31.40 7.37 6.54
N ARG A 989 31.85 6.85 7.69
CA ARG A 989 31.84 7.58 8.97
C ARG A 989 33.05 8.49 9.07
N THR A 990 32.89 9.67 9.64
CA THR A 990 34.00 10.64 9.83
C THR A 990 35.06 10.09 10.78
N LEU A 991 36.32 10.07 10.34
CA LEU A 991 37.50 9.75 11.16
C LEU A 991 38.24 11.01 11.60
N ASP A 992 38.64 11.87 10.66
CA ASP A 992 39.28 13.13 11.00
C ASP A 992 38.45 14.28 10.46
N SER A 993 38.42 15.39 11.20
CA SER A 993 37.90 16.66 10.75
C SER A 993 38.90 17.75 11.08
N PHE A 994 39.05 18.72 10.19
CA PHE A 994 39.95 19.85 10.40
C PHE A 994 39.17 21.13 10.15
N ASP A 995 39.45 22.14 10.97
CA ASP A 995 38.89 23.48 10.79
C ASP A 995 39.71 24.33 9.80
N ALA A 996 39.27 25.58 9.60
CA ALA A 996 39.94 26.55 8.72
C ALA A 996 41.41 26.85 9.11
N LEU A 997 41.81 26.58 10.36
CA LEU A 997 43.19 26.73 10.84
C LEU A 997 43.99 25.43 10.73
N SER A 998 43.46 24.42 10.03
CA SER A 998 44.05 23.08 9.90
C SER A 998 44.23 22.34 11.23
N ARG A 999 43.50 22.74 12.28
CA ARG A 999 43.53 22.05 13.58
C ARG A 999 42.69 20.78 13.50
N LYS A 1000 43.30 19.65 13.88
CA LYS A 1000 42.73 18.31 13.71
C LYS A 1000 41.88 17.88 14.90
N THR A 1001 40.63 17.48 14.65
CA THR A 1001 39.80 16.69 15.56
C THR A 1001 39.72 15.27 15.03
N THR A 1002 40.06 14.28 15.85
CA THR A 1002 40.05 12.85 15.49
C THR A 1002 38.85 12.17 16.15
N LYS A 1003 38.18 11.28 15.42
CA LYS A 1003 37.15 10.37 15.88
C LYS A 1003 37.61 8.93 15.66
N ALA A 1004 37.41 8.08 16.65
CA ALA A 1004 37.59 6.64 16.50
C ALA A 1004 36.31 5.92 16.95
N TYR A 1005 35.94 4.87 16.23
CA TYR A 1005 34.78 4.03 16.56
C TYR A 1005 35.28 2.67 17.04
N THR A 1006 34.58 2.10 18.01
CA THR A 1006 34.80 0.73 18.49
C THR A 1006 33.55 -0.11 18.22
N PRO A 1007 33.69 -1.25 17.51
CA PRO A 1007 34.86 -1.60 16.70
C PRO A 1007 35.05 -0.63 15.51
N SER A 1008 36.27 -0.58 14.99
CA SER A 1008 36.60 0.28 13.84
C SER A 1008 36.01 -0.24 12.54
N THR A 1009 35.81 -1.56 12.43
CA THR A 1009 35.11 -2.24 11.34
C THR A 1009 34.20 -3.34 11.89
N GLY A 1010 33.08 -3.59 11.19
CA GLY A 1010 32.05 -4.55 11.63
C GLY A 1010 31.27 -4.03 12.85
N GLY A 1011 30.33 -4.84 13.34
CA GLY A 1011 29.58 -4.61 14.58
C GLY A 1011 28.74 -3.31 14.65
N PRO A 1012 27.72 -3.24 15.50
CA PRO A 1012 27.22 -1.92 15.89
C PRO A 1012 28.30 -1.18 16.68
N ALA A 1013 28.33 0.15 16.60
CA ALA A 1013 29.27 0.96 17.36
C ALA A 1013 28.91 0.90 18.85
N THR A 1014 29.82 0.37 19.68
CA THR A 1014 29.68 0.28 21.14
C THR A 1014 30.35 1.44 21.85
N SER A 1015 31.33 2.08 21.19
CA SER A 1015 32.02 3.25 21.73
C SER A 1015 32.50 4.17 20.60
N GLN A 1016 32.62 5.45 20.91
CA GLN A 1016 33.29 6.43 20.08
C GLN A 1016 34.19 7.32 20.95
N SER A 1017 35.38 7.66 20.47
CA SER A 1017 36.25 8.64 21.12
C SER A 1017 36.47 9.83 20.20
N VAL A 1018 36.38 11.04 20.75
CA VAL A 1018 36.66 12.29 20.05
C VAL A 1018 37.85 12.97 20.72
N THR A 1019 38.92 13.19 19.97
CA THR A 1019 40.11 13.91 20.42
C THR A 1019 40.13 15.29 19.77
N THR A 1020 40.08 16.35 20.58
CA THR A 1020 40.15 17.73 20.10
C THR A 1020 41.54 18.05 19.54
N PRO A 1021 41.72 19.17 18.82
CA PRO A 1021 43.05 19.67 18.55
C PRO A 1021 43.80 20.02 19.85
N PRO A 1022 45.14 20.03 19.85
CA PRO A 1022 45.93 20.50 20.99
C PRO A 1022 45.60 21.97 21.31
N PRO A 1023 45.25 22.31 22.55
CA PRO A 1023 44.87 23.68 22.92
C PRO A 1023 45.97 24.72 22.66
N THR A 1024 47.23 24.30 22.82
CA THR A 1024 48.43 25.14 22.64
C THR A 1024 49.00 25.08 21.21
N GLY A 1025 48.34 24.37 20.29
CA GLY A 1025 48.85 24.13 18.94
C GLY A 1025 50.00 23.10 18.84
N SER A 1026 50.51 22.62 19.98
CA SER A 1026 51.52 21.57 20.11
C SER A 1026 51.15 20.61 21.25
N GLY A 1027 51.57 19.34 21.16
CA GLY A 1027 51.25 18.32 22.18
C GLY A 1027 50.00 17.48 21.87
N ALA A 1028 49.44 16.83 22.90
CA ALA A 1028 48.27 15.97 22.78
C ALA A 1028 46.95 16.77 22.87
N GLY A 1029 45.95 16.35 22.11
CA GLY A 1029 44.58 16.83 22.25
C GLY A 1029 43.87 16.26 23.48
N PHE A 1030 42.69 16.77 23.78
CA PHE A 1030 41.85 16.25 24.83
C PHE A 1030 40.88 15.21 24.27
N THR A 1031 40.88 14.01 24.85
CA THR A 1031 40.03 12.89 24.40
C THR A 1031 38.81 12.76 25.29
N THR A 1032 37.62 12.75 24.68
CA THR A 1032 36.36 12.36 25.30
C THR A 1032 35.93 11.02 24.74
N THR A 1033 35.65 10.04 25.59
CA THR A 1033 35.19 8.71 25.17
C THR A 1033 33.73 8.55 25.55
N THR A 1034 32.89 8.15 24.60
CA THR A 1034 31.47 7.90 24.78
C THR A 1034 31.16 6.45 24.49
N ASN A 1035 30.72 5.70 25.50
CA ASN A 1035 30.14 4.37 25.28
C ASN A 1035 28.66 4.53 24.95
N LEU A 1036 28.18 3.74 23.99
CA LEU A 1036 26.87 3.88 23.38
C LEU A 1036 25.98 2.68 23.72
N ASP A 1037 24.69 2.94 23.83
CA ASP A 1037 23.66 1.91 23.76
C ASP A 1037 23.49 1.52 22.29
N ILE A 1038 23.84 0.29 21.96
CA ILE A 1038 23.80 -0.23 20.58
C ILE A 1038 22.39 -0.20 19.97
N ARG A 1039 21.33 -0.17 20.79
CA ARG A 1039 19.94 -0.18 20.32
C ARG A 1039 19.53 1.17 19.72
N TRP A 1040 20.06 2.26 20.27
CA TRP A 1040 19.62 3.63 19.95
C TRP A 1040 20.75 4.55 19.49
N GLY A 1041 22.01 4.12 19.63
CA GLY A 1041 23.18 4.97 19.41
C GLY A 1041 23.32 6.09 20.44
N THR A 1042 22.70 5.96 21.62
CA THR A 1042 22.67 7.00 22.66
C THR A 1042 23.76 6.78 23.72
N PRO A 1043 24.30 7.85 24.36
CA PRO A 1043 25.38 7.72 25.34
C PRO A 1043 24.97 6.98 26.63
N ILE A 1044 25.68 5.92 27.02
CA ILE A 1044 25.56 5.27 28.35
C ILE A 1044 26.58 5.87 29.32
N THR A 1045 27.82 6.06 28.88
CA THR A 1045 28.85 6.75 29.69
C THR A 1045 29.65 7.69 28.82
N ILE A 1046 29.95 8.87 29.36
CA ILE A 1046 30.87 9.83 28.76
C ILE A 1046 32.03 10.03 29.74
N THR A 1047 33.22 9.63 29.32
CA THR A 1047 34.48 9.89 30.02
C THR A 1047 35.11 11.15 29.43
N ASP A 1048 35.25 12.18 30.26
CA ASP A 1048 35.86 13.44 29.87
C ASP A 1048 37.41 13.35 29.81
N PRO A 1049 38.10 14.39 29.35
CA PRO A 1049 39.57 14.41 29.28
C PRO A 1049 40.29 14.30 30.63
N ASN A 1050 39.60 14.58 31.74
CA ASN A 1050 40.13 14.45 33.10
C ASN A 1050 39.86 13.05 33.69
N GLY A 1051 39.33 12.12 32.90
CA GLY A 1051 38.97 10.77 33.33
C GLY A 1051 37.70 10.72 34.18
N LYS A 1052 36.89 11.79 34.21
CA LYS A 1052 35.63 11.83 34.96
C LYS A 1052 34.49 11.29 34.11
N ILE A 1053 33.58 10.56 34.75
CA ILE A 1053 32.55 9.78 34.06
C ILE A 1053 31.17 10.37 34.37
N THR A 1054 30.45 10.78 33.33
CA THR A 1054 29.01 10.99 33.36
C THR A 1054 28.31 9.72 32.88
N ARG A 1055 27.28 9.26 33.58
CA ARG A 1055 26.53 8.04 33.24
C ARG A 1055 25.06 8.32 33.03
N ALA A 1056 24.45 7.63 32.08
CA ALA A 1056 23.03 7.66 31.79
C ALA A 1056 22.45 6.24 31.74
N GLU A 1057 21.19 6.10 32.16
CA GLU A 1057 20.39 4.89 31.99
C GLU A 1057 19.13 5.22 31.19
N TYR A 1058 18.64 4.25 30.42
CA TYR A 1058 17.46 4.39 29.56
C TYR A 1058 16.46 3.27 29.85
N ASP A 1059 15.18 3.54 29.60
CA ASP A 1059 14.17 2.50 29.55
C ASP A 1059 14.28 1.69 28.23
N PRO A 1060 13.56 0.56 28.09
CA PRO A 1060 13.65 -0.24 26.88
C PRO A 1060 12.99 0.40 25.65
N SER A 1061 12.41 1.60 25.73
CA SER A 1061 12.02 2.42 24.57
C SER A 1061 13.05 3.49 24.21
N GLY A 1062 14.20 3.52 24.89
CA GLY A 1062 15.28 4.49 24.64
C GLY A 1062 15.10 5.84 25.32
N ARG A 1063 14.14 5.98 26.24
CA ARG A 1063 13.93 7.24 26.98
C ARG A 1063 14.84 7.30 28.20
N LEU A 1064 15.44 8.46 28.45
CA LEU A 1064 16.40 8.68 29.55
C LEU A 1064 15.72 8.55 30.91
N THR A 1065 16.18 7.64 31.78
CA THR A 1065 15.60 7.41 33.11
C THR A 1065 16.46 7.93 34.25
N LYS A 1066 17.79 7.88 34.15
CA LYS A 1066 18.69 8.38 35.20
C LYS A 1066 19.96 8.99 34.63
N VAL A 1067 20.52 9.97 35.34
CA VAL A 1067 21.81 10.59 35.04
C VAL A 1067 22.61 10.77 36.32
N TRP A 1068 23.89 10.41 36.27
CA TRP A 1068 24.89 10.75 37.27
C TRP A 1068 25.98 11.58 36.63
N LYS A 1069 26.25 12.74 37.21
CA LYS A 1069 27.34 13.62 36.79
C LYS A 1069 28.68 13.10 37.29
N ASP A 1070 29.72 13.76 36.79
CA ASP A 1070 31.14 13.49 36.93
C ASP A 1070 31.66 13.40 38.37
N ASN A 1071 30.92 13.95 39.34
CA ASN A 1071 31.27 13.96 40.76
C ASN A 1071 30.61 12.85 41.61
N ARG A 1072 29.74 11.99 41.04
CA ARG A 1072 28.98 10.99 41.84
C ARG A 1072 29.20 9.52 41.48
N ALA A 1073 29.48 9.19 40.22
CA ALA A 1073 29.42 7.78 39.77
C ALA A 1073 30.68 7.29 39.06
N ALA A 1074 31.86 7.42 39.68
CA ALA A 1074 33.12 6.90 39.11
C ALA A 1074 33.24 5.36 39.17
N ALA A 1075 32.57 4.69 40.13
CA ALA A 1075 32.76 3.25 40.41
C ALA A 1075 31.47 2.39 40.37
N GLY A 1076 30.35 2.93 39.87
CA GLY A 1076 29.07 2.22 39.77
C GLY A 1076 27.86 3.07 40.17
N THR A 1077 26.64 2.61 39.86
CA THR A 1077 25.37 3.30 40.15
C THR A 1077 24.60 2.73 41.34
N SER A 1078 25.04 1.57 41.86
CA SER A 1078 24.35 0.89 42.96
C SER A 1078 24.47 1.70 44.26
N GLY A 1079 23.33 2.01 44.88
CA GLY A 1079 23.25 2.77 46.13
C GLY A 1079 23.58 4.27 46.01
N VAL A 1080 23.86 4.78 44.80
CA VAL A 1080 24.17 6.20 44.57
C VAL A 1080 22.95 6.92 43.99
N VAL A 1081 22.45 7.92 44.71
CA VAL A 1081 21.33 8.75 44.26
C VAL A 1081 21.74 9.52 42.99
N PRO A 1082 20.95 9.46 41.89
CA PRO A 1082 21.25 10.14 40.63
C PRO A 1082 21.05 11.66 40.74
N ASP A 1083 21.79 12.41 39.91
CA ASP A 1083 21.61 13.85 39.74
C ASP A 1083 20.25 14.18 39.12
N PHE A 1084 19.84 13.37 38.15
CA PHE A 1084 18.51 13.43 37.56
C PHE A 1084 17.90 12.03 37.48
N GLU A 1085 16.63 11.90 37.84
CA GLU A 1085 15.83 10.70 37.62
C GLU A 1085 14.49 11.08 36.99
N TYR A 1086 14.10 10.32 35.97
CA TYR A 1086 12.92 10.54 35.17
C TYR A 1086 11.98 9.33 35.24
N ALA A 1087 10.69 9.60 35.33
CA ALA A 1087 9.66 8.58 35.14
C ALA A 1087 8.66 9.06 34.09
N TYR A 1088 8.39 8.20 33.11
CA TYR A 1088 7.44 8.46 32.03
C TYR A 1088 6.18 7.64 32.27
N VAL A 1089 5.03 8.31 32.37
CA VAL A 1089 3.75 7.66 32.63
C VAL A 1089 2.77 8.00 31.52
N LEU A 1090 2.41 6.96 30.76
CA LEU A 1090 1.41 7.02 29.69
C LEU A 1090 0.15 6.27 30.13
N ARG A 1091 -1.02 6.93 30.04
CA ARG A 1091 -2.30 6.45 30.57
C ARG A 1091 -3.43 6.95 29.65
N ASP A 1092 -4.53 6.20 29.61
CA ASP A 1092 -5.69 6.49 28.77
C ASP A 1092 -6.82 7.24 29.49
N THR A 1093 -6.81 7.22 30.83
CA THR A 1093 -7.94 7.63 31.69
C THR A 1093 -7.62 8.78 32.63
N VAL A 1094 -6.35 9.12 32.79
CA VAL A 1094 -5.83 10.17 33.69
C VAL A 1094 -4.55 10.76 33.10
N SER A 1095 -4.19 11.98 33.51
CA SER A 1095 -3.12 12.78 32.87
C SER A 1095 -1.83 12.01 32.59
N ASN A 1096 -1.23 12.23 31.43
CA ASN A 1096 0.11 11.73 31.14
C ASN A 1096 1.13 12.63 31.84
N TYR A 1097 2.27 12.12 32.26
CA TYR A 1097 3.30 13.00 32.84
C TYR A 1097 4.72 12.44 32.72
N VAL A 1098 5.67 13.37 32.77
CA VAL A 1098 7.08 13.11 33.06
C VAL A 1098 7.36 13.65 34.46
N SER A 1099 7.75 12.78 35.37
CA SER A 1099 8.35 13.20 36.64
C SER A 1099 9.84 13.42 36.43
N THR A 1100 10.39 14.48 37.03
CA THR A 1100 11.83 14.74 37.08
C THR A 1100 12.24 15.02 38.50
N LYS A 1101 13.06 14.12 39.05
CA LYS A 1101 13.74 14.28 40.33
C LYS A 1101 15.12 14.85 40.10
N THR A 1102 15.42 15.98 40.73
CA THR A 1102 16.72 16.64 40.66
C THR A 1102 17.38 16.62 42.03
N LEU A 1103 18.63 16.20 42.07
CA LEU A 1103 19.42 16.15 43.29
C LEU A 1103 19.70 17.55 43.85
N THR A 1104 19.64 17.66 45.18
CA THR A 1104 19.91 18.89 45.93
C THR A 1104 21.25 18.84 46.67
N HIS A 1105 21.70 19.99 47.15
CA HIS A 1105 22.92 20.12 47.95
C HIS A 1105 22.88 19.32 49.28
N THR A 1106 21.70 18.95 49.78
CA THR A 1106 21.53 18.15 51.02
C THR A 1106 21.60 16.64 50.78
N GLY A 1107 21.73 16.20 49.52
CA GLY A 1107 21.75 14.78 49.15
C GLY A 1107 20.38 14.15 48.91
N GLY A 1108 19.28 14.86 49.19
CA GLY A 1108 17.92 14.48 48.78
C GLY A 1108 17.59 14.94 47.36
N GLN A 1109 16.43 14.54 46.82
CA GLN A 1109 15.96 14.97 45.50
C GLN A 1109 14.64 15.77 45.61
N LEU A 1110 14.50 16.79 44.77
CA LEU A 1110 13.24 17.52 44.56
C LEU A 1110 12.56 17.00 43.31
N GLU A 1111 11.26 16.71 43.41
CA GLU A 1111 10.46 16.18 42.32
C GLU A 1111 9.61 17.27 41.67
N SER A 1112 9.61 17.29 40.34
CA SER A 1112 8.81 18.18 39.50
C SER A 1112 8.05 17.36 38.46
N PHE A 1113 6.94 17.89 37.96
CA PHE A 1113 6.09 17.20 37.00
C PHE A 1113 5.85 18.07 35.78
N SER A 1114 6.06 17.48 34.59
CA SER A 1114 5.49 17.99 33.35
C SER A 1114 4.31 17.10 32.99
N VAL A 1115 3.10 17.65 33.08
CA VAL A 1115 1.84 16.94 32.85
C VAL A 1115 1.32 17.29 31.47
N TYR A 1116 0.79 16.30 30.77
CA TYR A 1116 0.31 16.37 29.40
C TYR A 1116 -1.13 15.87 29.31
N ASP A 1117 -1.84 16.33 28.28
CA ASP A 1117 -3.19 15.89 27.96
C ASP A 1117 -3.22 14.57 27.18
N GLY A 1118 -4.42 14.16 26.74
CA GLY A 1118 -4.64 13.01 25.88
C GLY A 1118 -3.82 13.03 24.58
N LEU A 1119 -3.60 14.23 24.03
CA LEU A 1119 -2.86 14.50 22.80
C LEU A 1119 -1.35 14.66 23.05
N LEU A 1120 -0.88 14.41 24.28
CA LEU A 1120 0.51 14.61 24.70
C LEU A 1120 1.04 16.05 24.55
N ARG A 1121 0.15 17.04 24.62
CA ARG A 1121 0.54 18.46 24.65
C ARG A 1121 0.77 18.93 26.09
N PRO A 1122 1.72 19.84 26.35
CA PRO A 1122 1.94 20.37 27.70
C PRO A 1122 0.68 20.98 28.32
N ARG A 1123 0.27 20.49 29.48
CA ARG A 1123 -0.91 20.98 30.22
C ARG A 1123 -0.54 21.70 31.50
N ARG A 1124 0.40 21.15 32.26
CA ARG A 1124 0.85 21.71 33.53
C ARG A 1124 2.34 21.45 33.73
N THR A 1125 3.03 22.41 34.31
CA THR A 1125 4.33 22.16 34.94
C THR A 1125 4.24 22.48 36.43
N GLU A 1126 4.65 21.54 37.28
CA GLU A 1126 4.75 21.75 38.74
C GLU A 1126 6.19 21.61 39.20
N SER A 1127 6.68 22.58 39.97
CA SER A 1127 7.98 22.54 40.63
C SER A 1127 7.86 22.97 42.09
N VAL A 1128 8.81 22.57 42.93
CA VAL A 1128 8.86 23.03 44.32
C VAL A 1128 9.05 24.54 44.34
N ALA A 1129 8.27 25.24 45.15
CA ALA A 1129 8.34 26.70 45.23
C ALA A 1129 9.72 27.17 45.74
N ALA A 1130 10.13 28.38 45.33
CA ALA A 1130 11.41 28.97 45.76
C ALA A 1130 11.53 29.15 47.28
N THR A 1131 10.40 29.19 47.99
CA THR A 1131 10.31 29.22 49.46
C THR A 1131 10.71 27.91 50.13
N GLY A 1132 10.97 26.85 49.35
CA GLY A 1132 11.28 25.50 49.85
C GLY A 1132 10.07 24.73 50.38
N SER A 1133 8.87 25.31 50.35
CA SER A 1133 7.62 24.69 50.79
C SER A 1133 6.45 25.06 49.86
N GLY A 1134 5.60 24.08 49.56
CA GLY A 1134 4.55 24.22 48.53
C GLY A 1134 5.10 24.04 47.10
N ARG A 1135 4.31 24.47 46.11
CA ARG A 1135 4.63 24.31 44.68
C ARG A 1135 4.29 25.54 43.86
N THR A 1136 5.01 25.71 42.76
CA THR A 1136 4.71 26.63 41.67
C THR A 1136 4.06 25.84 40.54
N ILE A 1137 2.92 26.30 40.05
CA ILE A 1137 2.15 25.69 38.97
C ILE A 1137 2.17 26.63 37.78
N VAL A 1138 2.42 26.09 36.59
CA VAL A 1138 2.21 26.75 35.30
C VAL A 1138 1.24 25.91 34.47
N ASP A 1139 0.00 26.35 34.35
CA ASP A 1139 -1.00 25.73 33.46
C ASP A 1139 -0.96 26.38 32.09
N THR A 1140 -0.97 25.55 31.06
CA THR A 1140 -1.11 25.94 29.65
C THR A 1140 -2.52 25.57 29.22
N ILE A 1141 -3.24 26.38 28.47
CA ILE A 1141 -4.61 26.11 27.97
C ILE A 1141 -4.63 26.30 26.46
N TYR A 1142 -5.24 25.36 25.74
CA TYR A 1142 -5.33 25.38 24.28
C TYR A 1142 -6.71 25.84 23.80
N ASP A 1143 -6.76 26.46 22.63
CA ASP A 1143 -8.01 26.77 21.92
C ASP A 1143 -8.43 25.64 20.96
N SER A 1144 -9.48 25.91 20.18
CA SER A 1144 -10.10 25.01 19.19
C SER A 1144 -9.23 24.72 17.95
N VAL A 1145 -8.14 25.46 17.75
CA VAL A 1145 -7.15 25.21 16.69
C VAL A 1145 -5.83 24.70 17.26
N GLY A 1146 -5.79 24.38 18.56
CA GLY A 1146 -4.62 23.80 19.23
C GLY A 1146 -3.52 24.81 19.59
N ASN A 1147 -3.76 26.11 19.44
CA ASN A 1147 -2.82 27.15 19.88
C ASN A 1147 -2.92 27.37 21.39
N VAL A 1148 -1.84 27.84 22.01
CA VAL A 1148 -1.88 28.25 23.42
C VAL A 1148 -2.70 29.52 23.52
N SER A 1149 -3.88 29.45 24.14
CA SER A 1149 -4.74 30.61 24.38
C SER A 1149 -4.43 31.30 25.70
N ARG A 1150 -4.03 30.54 26.73
CA ARG A 1150 -3.74 31.06 28.07
C ARG A 1150 -2.61 30.33 28.75
N LYS A 1151 -1.84 31.07 29.57
CA LYS A 1151 -0.95 30.52 30.58
C LYS A 1151 -1.26 31.11 31.95
N LEU A 1152 -1.33 30.26 32.97
CA LEU A 1152 -1.69 30.60 34.33
C LEU A 1152 -0.55 30.21 35.26
N THR A 1153 -0.03 31.16 36.04
CA THR A 1153 1.09 30.90 36.96
C THR A 1153 0.70 31.26 38.38
N PHE A 1154 0.81 30.32 39.32
CA PHE A 1154 0.46 30.56 40.72
C PHE A 1154 1.16 29.61 41.68
N TYR A 1155 1.10 29.96 42.97
CA TYR A 1155 1.63 29.18 44.09
C TYR A 1155 0.49 28.49 44.84
N ASN A 1156 0.74 27.29 45.38
CA ASN A 1156 -0.08 26.75 46.47
C ASN A 1156 0.77 25.97 47.50
N VAL A 1157 0.17 25.68 48.67
CA VAL A 1157 0.87 25.05 49.81
C VAL A 1157 1.05 23.53 49.71
N LEU A 1158 0.50 22.88 48.68
CA LEU A 1158 0.60 21.43 48.52
C LEU A 1158 1.97 21.02 47.96
N ALA A 1159 2.35 19.76 48.18
CA ALA A 1159 3.49 19.17 47.50
C ALA A 1159 3.22 19.05 45.98
N THR A 1160 4.29 19.07 45.19
CA THR A 1160 4.22 18.81 43.75
C THR A 1160 3.58 17.45 43.49
N ASN A 1161 2.66 17.38 42.51
CA ASN A 1161 2.01 16.15 42.12
C ASN A 1161 1.57 16.20 40.65
N PRO A 1162 1.26 15.05 40.01
CA PRO A 1162 0.87 15.02 38.60
C PRO A 1162 -0.62 15.29 38.36
N ASN A 1163 -1.39 15.69 39.38
CA ASN A 1163 -2.83 15.86 39.28
C ASN A 1163 -3.20 17.27 38.82
N LEU A 1164 -4.28 17.38 38.04
CA LEU A 1164 -4.85 18.65 37.63
C LEU A 1164 -5.85 19.14 38.68
N ASP A 1165 -5.32 19.57 39.83
CA ASP A 1165 -6.14 20.10 40.93
C ASP A 1165 -6.98 21.31 40.48
N ALA A 1166 -8.23 21.37 40.96
CA ALA A 1166 -9.20 22.40 40.61
C ALA A 1166 -8.93 23.72 41.37
N TYR A 1167 -9.10 24.84 40.68
CA TYR A 1167 -9.06 26.19 41.22
C TYR A 1167 -9.95 27.09 40.34
N TYR A 1168 -10.35 28.26 40.86
CA TYR A 1168 -11.08 29.23 40.05
C TYR A 1168 -10.10 30.12 39.29
N ASP A 1169 -10.31 30.25 37.97
CA ASP A 1169 -9.47 31.07 37.08
C ASP A 1169 -9.34 32.52 37.59
N LYS A 1170 -10.43 33.08 38.14
CA LYS A 1170 -10.44 34.44 38.74
C LYS A 1170 -9.52 34.62 39.95
N ASP A 1171 -9.13 33.54 40.61
CA ASP A 1171 -8.30 33.57 41.82
C ASP A 1171 -6.80 33.39 41.48
N VAL A 1172 -6.45 33.25 40.19
CA VAL A 1172 -5.06 33.14 39.72
C VAL A 1172 -4.48 34.54 39.46
N PRO A 1173 -3.42 34.96 40.21
CA PRO A 1173 -2.90 36.32 40.15
C PRO A 1173 -2.08 36.65 38.91
N SER A 1174 -1.47 35.66 38.25
CA SER A 1174 -0.65 35.87 37.03
C SER A 1174 -1.24 35.08 35.86
N GLN A 1175 -1.74 35.81 34.87
CA GLN A 1175 -2.34 35.26 33.65
C GLN A 1175 -1.72 35.92 32.42
N GLN A 1176 -1.40 35.10 31.43
CA GLN A 1176 -1.05 35.55 30.08
C GLN A 1176 -2.11 35.03 29.12
N ARG A 1177 -2.64 35.90 28.27
CA ARG A 1177 -3.62 35.56 27.22
C ARG A 1177 -3.02 35.91 25.87
N PHE A 1178 -3.17 35.00 24.90
CA PHE A 1178 -2.59 35.10 23.57
C PHE A 1178 -3.65 35.43 22.53
#